data_AF-A0A5N5T997-F1
#
_entry.id   AF-A0A5N5T997-F1
#
_cell.length_a   1.000
_cell.length_b   1.000
_cell.length_c   1.000
_cell.angle_alpha   90.00
_cell.angle_beta   90.00
_cell.angle_gamma   90.00
#
_symmetry.space_group_name_H-M   'P 1'
#
loop_
_entity.id
_entity.type
_entity.pdbx_description
1 polymer ?
#
loop_
_entity_poly.entity_id
_entity_poly.type
_entity_poly.pdbx_seq_one_letter_code
_entity_poly.pdbx_strand_id
1 'polypeptide(L)'
;MASRFLRTSYIVARCSFCQKVSKTTVQGINFSSNHCYSISVSSKSSNDEKLKIKKKEQSSSNVSRGNIFNAVNKTTFYETENAEEISILNEQNLETKNISKDLFNKKIQKIRNQTFNHSLASYISVCIHSGLYNTAFTTFKHFKNLEKNSDTSESLSLKTYNEVLKGIANQGDLQKMKEVLVCLEDSSLKPDYNTIAYCLACLGRSENTPSVIEEIKSIFELMEKHKMSVDEILGKAYFPPDTLEWCLQAIERVTPNVKDELQTLNSSKDYILKENCYQNKLVNKLNSTIFTNQGKSPAEGVIPPDKLPEMIQSQIDNELKGYIEIPLINTKENMKAHEEEKKLWREWNEDWRKNLAQKLENYNTLMGKSFANSESVRINEFPYLKVLNNEDIVELLLQEVRIICSSLGSKTYNEMAYDLGHKFFNQFQIRYKENARIFPVLREAYEKYCYWYLLRSDPDASSNPRVEWNSILTKENSTSKWKDNPMEWPYTVKLAIGHKLYKFIFESVRVWRTGESPKLVSPKYQHLHWLEEGEMPKVYPVMDTLNAHGSIPWKINCNMLDIIIEYRDSIFWMPHCIDFRGRCHPIGRNFNYFLPDVYRSFLNFAQGKKLGKDGLTWLKLHLCNLTGMVKLSSIEDRIKFVDKMMDEITDSAKNPLHGKKWWKRCGQPWQTLAACKELVAALESECPEEYVSHLPIYQDGSCNALQHYAALMKNKEAAAYVNLSPSDTPQDLYSRIAELMNDIRKKGCQRRSRSGLSIGGLVRQETYKASV
;
A
#
# COMPACT_ATOMS: atom_id res chain seq x y z
N MET A 1 -15.44 -24.83 -6.01
CA MET A 1 -14.98 -23.67 -6.83
C MET A 1 -15.34 -23.85 -8.31
N ALA A 2 -15.34 -25.07 -8.87
CA ALA A 2 -15.86 -25.31 -10.22
C ALA A 2 -17.41 -25.32 -10.31
N SER A 3 -18.14 -25.48 -9.19
CA SER A 3 -19.58 -25.23 -9.06
C SER A 3 -19.90 -23.74 -9.20
N ARG A 4 -19.02 -22.87 -8.69
CA ARG A 4 -19.09 -21.41 -8.92
C ARG A 4 -18.81 -21.06 -10.37
N PHE A 5 -17.96 -21.82 -11.05
CA PHE A 5 -17.61 -21.67 -12.47
C PHE A 5 -18.79 -21.98 -13.41
N LEU A 6 -19.58 -22.99 -13.05
CA LEU A 6 -20.83 -23.34 -13.73
C LEU A 6 -21.92 -22.28 -13.56
N ARG A 7 -21.79 -21.34 -12.61
CA ARG A 7 -22.80 -20.32 -12.30
C ARG A 7 -22.54 -18.91 -12.86
N THR A 8 -21.37 -18.59 -13.42
CA THR A 8 -20.94 -17.17 -13.62
C THR A 8 -20.96 -16.66 -15.07
N SER A 9 -21.86 -17.16 -15.92
CA SER A 9 -21.54 -17.27 -17.34
C SER A 9 -22.67 -16.86 -18.30
N TYR A 10 -22.62 -15.62 -18.86
CA TYR A 10 -23.46 -14.93 -19.90
C TYR A 10 -24.45 -13.85 -19.35
N ILE A 11 -24.70 -12.62 -19.87
CA ILE A 11 -24.65 -11.99 -21.23
C ILE A 11 -24.47 -10.44 -21.19
N VAL A 12 -24.09 -9.93 -22.38
CA VAL A 12 -23.97 -8.57 -22.95
C VAL A 12 -25.15 -7.59 -22.72
N ALA A 13 -24.76 -6.31 -22.71
CA ALA A 13 -25.52 -5.06 -22.56
C ALA A 13 -26.86 -4.93 -23.32
N ARG A 14 -27.88 -4.44 -22.59
CA ARG A 14 -28.92 -3.56 -23.14
C ARG A 14 -28.79 -2.18 -22.51
N CYS A 15 -28.20 -1.26 -23.27
CA CYS A 15 -28.18 0.17 -22.99
C CYS A 15 -29.58 0.74 -23.27
N SER A 16 -30.24 1.26 -22.25
CA SER A 16 -31.48 2.02 -22.38
C SER A 16 -31.15 3.48 -22.67
N PHE A 17 -30.88 3.81 -23.95
CA PHE A 17 -31.03 5.16 -24.49
C PHE A 17 -31.20 5.12 -26.01
N CYS A 18 -32.39 4.71 -26.48
CA CYS A 18 -32.93 5.11 -27.78
C CYS A 18 -34.40 4.68 -27.88
N GLN A 19 -35.33 5.57 -27.52
CA GLN A 19 -36.72 5.47 -27.98
C GLN A 19 -36.78 5.87 -29.45
N LYS A 20 -37.10 4.92 -30.35
CA LYS A 20 -38.04 5.04 -31.49
C LYS A 20 -37.79 3.94 -32.54
N VAL A 21 -38.83 3.11 -32.75
CA VAL A 21 -39.25 2.44 -34.03
C VAL A 21 -38.25 1.41 -34.61
N SER A 22 -38.54 0.16 -34.99
CA SER A 22 -39.75 -0.53 -35.47
C SER A 22 -39.74 -2.02 -35.05
N LYS A 23 -40.92 -2.63 -35.07
CA LYS A 23 -41.16 -4.08 -34.91
C LYS A 23 -40.54 -4.86 -36.06
N THR A 24 -39.84 -5.95 -35.78
CA THR A 24 -39.81 -7.12 -36.68
C THR A 24 -39.52 -8.39 -35.88
N THR A 25 -40.47 -9.32 -35.94
CA THR A 25 -40.40 -10.68 -35.40
C THR A 25 -39.87 -11.59 -36.50
N VAL A 26 -38.91 -12.48 -36.23
CA VAL A 26 -38.74 -13.72 -37.02
C VAL A 26 -38.30 -14.88 -36.12
N GLN A 27 -38.94 -16.01 -36.41
CA GLN A 27 -38.89 -17.34 -35.79
C GLN A 27 -37.56 -18.08 -36.04
N GLY A 28 -37.37 -19.18 -35.31
CA GLY A 28 -36.07 -19.79 -35.00
C GLY A 28 -35.46 -20.70 -36.06
N ILE A 29 -34.27 -21.21 -35.72
CA ILE A 29 -33.55 -22.30 -36.42
C ILE A 29 -32.77 -23.15 -35.41
N ASN A 30 -32.79 -24.47 -35.66
CA ASN A 30 -32.24 -25.60 -34.91
C ASN A 30 -30.75 -25.54 -34.55
N PHE A 31 -30.43 -26.23 -33.45
CA PHE A 31 -29.08 -26.48 -32.94
C PHE A 31 -28.35 -27.58 -33.72
N SER A 32 -27.08 -27.33 -34.04
CA SER A 32 -26.06 -28.37 -34.23
C SER A 32 -24.72 -27.97 -33.58
N SER A 33 -24.01 -29.00 -33.16
CA SER A 33 -22.83 -29.16 -32.28
C SER A 33 -21.63 -28.18 -32.37
N ASN A 34 -20.90 -28.12 -31.25
CA ASN A 34 -19.45 -27.89 -31.07
C ASN A 34 -18.88 -26.53 -31.54
N HIS A 35 -18.87 -25.50 -30.68
CA HIS A 35 -18.08 -24.28 -30.92
C HIS A 35 -17.28 -23.85 -29.66
N CYS A 36 -15.98 -23.62 -29.87
CA CYS A 36 -15.00 -23.07 -28.92
C CYS A 36 -15.08 -21.53 -28.92
N TYR A 37 -14.97 -20.86 -27.77
CA TYR A 37 -14.96 -19.39 -27.69
C TYR A 37 -13.73 -18.86 -26.96
N SER A 38 -13.18 -17.75 -27.45
CA SER A 38 -12.13 -16.95 -26.81
C SER A 38 -12.76 -15.83 -25.95
N ILE A 39 -12.06 -15.40 -24.89
CA ILE A 39 -12.43 -14.19 -24.15
C ILE A 39 -11.98 -12.99 -25.00
N SER A 40 -12.88 -12.46 -25.83
CA SER A 40 -12.64 -11.23 -26.58
C SER A 40 -13.46 -10.07 -26.03
N VAL A 41 -12.81 -8.98 -25.63
CA VAL A 41 -13.46 -7.68 -25.40
C VAL A 41 -13.44 -6.92 -26.72
N SER A 42 -14.58 -6.82 -27.41
CA SER A 42 -14.69 -5.99 -28.60
C SER A 42 -14.92 -4.53 -28.19
N SER A 43 -13.95 -3.65 -28.41
CA SER A 43 -14.18 -2.21 -28.43
C SER A 43 -14.89 -1.83 -29.74
N LYS A 44 -16.20 -1.58 -29.69
CA LYS A 44 -16.88 -0.88 -30.79
C LYS A 44 -16.61 0.61 -30.62
N SER A 45 -15.70 1.16 -31.43
CA SER A 45 -15.61 2.59 -31.70
C SER A 45 -16.81 3.01 -32.54
N SER A 46 -17.84 3.57 -31.93
CA SER A 46 -18.85 4.33 -32.66
C SER A 46 -18.29 5.73 -32.94
N ASN A 47 -17.70 5.89 -34.14
CA ASN A 47 -17.60 7.16 -34.87
C ASN A 47 -17.17 6.85 -36.32
N ASP A 48 -18.05 6.18 -37.06
CA ASP A 48 -18.11 6.33 -38.51
C ASP A 48 -19.02 7.52 -38.83
N GLU A 49 -18.49 8.73 -38.62
CA GLU A 49 -18.96 9.89 -39.37
C GLU A 49 -17.96 10.17 -40.49
N LYS A 50 -18.50 10.15 -41.72
CA LYS A 50 -17.83 10.38 -43.00
C LYS A 50 -16.84 11.56 -42.97
N LEU A 51 -15.58 11.30 -42.69
CA LEU A 51 -14.48 12.18 -43.09
C LEU A 51 -14.08 11.83 -44.52
N LYS A 52 -14.52 12.66 -45.46
CA LYS A 52 -14.11 12.65 -46.87
C LYS A 52 -12.58 12.55 -46.95
N ILE A 53 -12.08 11.40 -47.38
CA ILE A 53 -10.71 11.22 -47.81
C ILE A 53 -10.54 12.02 -49.10
N LYS A 54 -10.03 13.26 -48.99
CA LYS A 54 -9.27 13.85 -50.09
C LYS A 54 -7.96 13.08 -50.15
N LYS A 55 -7.82 12.21 -51.15
CA LYS A 55 -6.52 11.72 -51.63
C LYS A 55 -5.63 12.94 -51.82
N LYS A 56 -4.61 13.09 -50.99
CA LYS A 56 -3.37 13.77 -51.38
C LYS A 56 -2.29 12.71 -51.32
N GLU A 57 -1.76 12.45 -52.49
CA GLU A 57 -0.69 11.53 -52.79
C GLU A 57 0.53 11.79 -51.92
N GLN A 58 1.30 10.73 -51.72
CA GLN A 58 2.64 10.76 -51.17
C GLN A 58 3.47 11.85 -51.86
N SER A 59 3.90 12.85 -51.11
CA SER A 59 5.15 13.54 -51.37
C SER A 59 6.07 13.30 -50.17
N SER A 60 7.07 12.48 -50.40
CA SER A 60 8.33 12.47 -49.67
C SER A 60 8.85 13.90 -49.49
N SER A 61 8.87 14.40 -48.25
CA SER A 61 9.81 15.39 -47.72
C SER A 61 9.29 15.99 -46.41
N ASN A 62 10.24 16.26 -45.51
CA ASN A 62 10.13 17.05 -44.29
C ASN A 62 9.57 16.32 -43.06
N VAL A 63 10.49 15.63 -42.39
CA VAL A 63 10.50 15.45 -40.93
C VAL A 63 10.31 16.83 -40.29
N SER A 64 9.10 17.15 -39.86
CA SER A 64 8.88 18.29 -38.99
C SER A 64 9.48 17.98 -37.62
N ARG A 65 10.50 18.76 -37.25
CA ARG A 65 11.18 18.79 -35.95
C ARG A 65 10.15 18.75 -34.83
N GLY A 66 10.10 17.62 -34.11
CA GLY A 66 9.09 17.33 -33.09
C GLY A 66 9.63 17.51 -31.68
N ASN A 67 8.81 18.11 -30.81
CA ASN A 67 8.99 18.20 -29.36
C ASN A 67 9.38 16.82 -28.74
N ILE A 68 10.24 16.80 -27.71
CA ILE A 68 10.71 15.58 -27.01
C ILE A 68 9.52 14.71 -26.55
N PHE A 69 8.44 15.33 -26.07
CA PHE A 69 7.18 14.66 -25.73
C PHE A 69 6.51 13.99 -26.93
N ASN A 70 6.59 14.55 -28.14
CA ASN A 70 5.99 13.92 -29.32
C ASN A 70 6.78 12.69 -29.80
N ALA A 71 8.07 12.61 -29.51
CA ALA A 71 8.86 11.39 -29.72
C ALA A 71 8.41 10.28 -28.75
N VAL A 72 8.02 10.64 -27.52
CA VAL A 72 7.49 9.73 -26.49
C VAL A 72 5.99 9.44 -26.65
N ASN A 73 5.17 10.36 -27.18
CA ASN A 73 3.75 10.11 -27.49
C ASN A 73 3.59 9.07 -28.62
N LYS A 74 4.65 8.81 -29.40
CA LYS A 74 4.75 7.66 -30.32
C LYS A 74 5.22 6.36 -29.64
N THR A 75 5.42 6.38 -28.33
CA THR A 75 5.68 5.22 -27.46
C THR A 75 4.47 4.97 -26.55
N THR A 76 4.28 3.73 -26.12
CA THR A 76 3.03 3.15 -25.62
C THR A 76 2.46 3.71 -24.30
N PHE A 77 3.04 4.77 -23.72
CA PHE A 77 2.91 5.06 -22.28
C PHE A 77 2.28 6.41 -21.90
N TYR A 78 1.99 7.34 -22.82
CA TYR A 78 1.98 8.78 -22.41
C TYR A 78 0.65 9.56 -22.33
N GLU A 79 -0.49 8.94 -22.00
CA GLU A 79 -1.77 9.69 -21.98
C GLU A 79 -2.46 9.86 -20.62
N THR A 80 -2.05 9.19 -19.53
CA THR A 80 -2.92 9.08 -18.34
C THR A 80 -2.38 9.59 -17.01
N GLU A 81 -1.06 9.79 -16.85
CA GLU A 81 -0.46 9.97 -15.51
C GLU A 81 -0.87 11.23 -14.76
N ASN A 82 -1.11 12.32 -15.51
CA ASN A 82 -1.39 13.63 -14.92
C ASN A 82 -2.81 14.10 -15.22
N ALA A 83 -3.70 13.24 -15.72
CA ALA A 83 -5.04 13.66 -16.13
C ALA A 83 -5.84 14.25 -14.95
N GLU A 84 -5.70 13.67 -13.75
CA GLU A 84 -6.34 14.17 -12.52
C GLU A 84 -5.62 15.39 -11.95
N GLU A 85 -4.29 15.43 -11.90
CA GLU A 85 -3.58 16.60 -11.37
C GLU A 85 -3.73 17.83 -12.29
N ILE A 86 -3.75 17.59 -13.61
CA ILE A 86 -4.11 18.59 -14.63
C ILE A 86 -5.59 18.94 -14.54
N SER A 87 -6.51 18.01 -14.23
CA SER A 87 -7.93 18.35 -14.03
C SER A 87 -8.15 19.18 -12.78
N ILE A 88 -7.50 18.84 -11.66
CA ILE A 88 -7.52 19.62 -10.41
C ILE A 88 -6.96 21.02 -10.66
N LEU A 89 -5.84 21.13 -11.38
CA LEU A 89 -5.29 22.43 -11.77
C LEU A 89 -6.24 23.20 -12.70
N ASN A 90 -6.91 22.54 -13.65
CA ASN A 90 -7.91 23.14 -14.52
C ASN A 90 -9.14 23.63 -13.72
N GLU A 91 -9.62 22.85 -12.75
CA GLU A 91 -10.72 23.20 -11.85
C GLU A 91 -10.35 24.40 -10.95
N GLN A 92 -9.15 24.39 -10.36
CA GLN A 92 -8.64 25.52 -9.58
C GLN A 92 -8.48 26.80 -10.41
N ASN A 93 -8.11 26.69 -11.69
CA ASN A 93 -8.01 27.83 -12.61
C ASN A 93 -9.40 28.39 -12.97
N LEU A 94 -10.39 27.50 -13.15
CA LEU A 94 -11.80 27.88 -13.37
C LEU A 94 -12.40 28.61 -12.16
N GLU A 95 -12.04 28.21 -10.94
CA GLU A 95 -12.53 28.82 -9.70
C GLU A 95 -11.84 30.15 -9.35
N THR A 96 -10.54 30.29 -9.64
CA THR A 96 -9.76 31.44 -9.11
C THR A 96 -9.70 32.67 -10.02
N LYS A 97 -10.00 32.60 -11.33
CA LYS A 97 -9.89 33.72 -12.31
C LYS A 97 -8.58 34.55 -12.26
N ASN A 98 -7.58 34.14 -11.48
CA ASN A 98 -6.45 34.97 -11.05
C ASN A 98 -5.06 34.33 -11.33
N ILE A 99 -5.00 33.15 -11.94
CA ILE A 99 -3.72 32.57 -12.39
C ILE A 99 -3.46 33.04 -13.82
N SER A 100 -2.38 33.78 -14.04
CA SER A 100 -1.92 34.12 -15.40
C SER A 100 -1.75 32.83 -16.21
N LYS A 101 -2.35 32.79 -17.42
CA LYS A 101 -2.32 31.65 -18.35
C LYS A 101 -0.89 31.14 -18.59
N ASP A 102 0.10 32.03 -18.51
CA ASP A 102 1.52 31.70 -18.65
C ASP A 102 2.08 30.93 -17.45
N LEU A 103 1.68 31.29 -16.22
CA LEU A 103 2.10 30.58 -15.00
C LEU A 103 1.51 29.17 -14.97
N PHE A 104 0.26 29.03 -15.42
CA PHE A 104 -0.43 27.76 -15.56
C PHE A 104 0.26 26.84 -16.58
N ASN A 105 0.55 27.35 -17.78
CA ASN A 105 1.25 26.59 -18.82
C ASN A 105 2.67 26.18 -18.38
N LYS A 106 3.39 27.06 -17.67
CA LYS A 106 4.70 26.73 -17.08
C LYS A 106 4.62 25.58 -16.06
N LYS A 107 3.57 25.55 -15.21
CA LYS A 107 3.35 24.45 -14.27
C LYS A 107 3.10 23.11 -14.99
N ILE A 108 2.22 23.10 -15.99
CA ILE A 108 1.95 21.88 -16.78
C ILE A 108 3.21 21.39 -17.49
N GLN A 109 4.00 22.29 -18.07
CA GLN A 109 5.24 21.92 -18.74
C GLN A 109 6.26 21.32 -17.77
N LYS A 110 6.37 21.87 -16.56
CA LYS A 110 7.22 21.31 -15.50
C LYS A 110 6.80 19.90 -15.11
N ILE A 111 5.52 19.67 -14.86
CA ILE A 111 4.97 18.36 -14.50
C ILE A 111 5.27 17.34 -15.60
N ARG A 112 4.98 17.70 -16.86
CA ARG A 112 5.29 16.84 -18.02
C ARG A 112 6.77 16.47 -18.06
N ASN A 113 7.67 17.44 -17.85
CA ASN A 113 9.12 17.19 -17.89
C ASN A 113 9.57 16.27 -16.74
N GLN A 114 8.99 16.39 -15.56
CA GLN A 114 9.24 15.49 -14.44
C GLN A 114 8.79 14.06 -14.75
N THR A 115 7.56 13.88 -15.26
CA THR A 115 7.05 12.56 -15.66
C THR A 115 7.94 11.92 -16.73
N PHE A 116 8.45 12.72 -17.67
CA PHE A 116 9.26 12.22 -18.78
C PHE A 116 10.60 11.70 -18.28
N ASN A 117 11.25 12.51 -17.46
CA ASN A 117 12.50 12.14 -16.83
C ASN A 117 12.34 10.91 -15.93
N HIS A 118 11.23 10.79 -15.21
CA HIS A 118 10.95 9.61 -14.40
C HIS A 118 10.78 8.35 -15.27
N SER A 119 10.01 8.45 -16.36
CA SER A 119 9.81 7.36 -17.32
C SER A 119 11.12 6.91 -17.96
N LEU A 120 11.92 7.86 -18.44
CA LEU A 120 13.20 7.56 -19.07
C LEU A 120 14.19 6.94 -18.09
N ALA A 121 14.31 7.50 -16.88
CA ALA A 121 15.18 6.95 -15.86
C ALA A 121 14.75 5.53 -15.46
N SER A 122 13.44 5.26 -15.32
CA SER A 122 12.92 3.93 -14.99
C SER A 122 13.25 2.91 -16.08
N TYR A 123 13.15 3.29 -17.36
CA TYR A 123 13.53 2.45 -18.47
C TYR A 123 15.03 2.12 -18.49
N ILE A 124 15.88 3.14 -18.28
CA ILE A 124 17.34 2.97 -18.20
C ILE A 124 17.71 2.04 -17.05
N SER A 125 17.16 2.26 -15.86
CA SER A 125 17.37 1.40 -14.67
C SER A 125 17.00 -0.05 -14.97
N VAL A 126 15.87 -0.29 -15.64
CA VAL A 126 15.41 -1.63 -16.03
C VAL A 126 16.32 -2.28 -17.07
N CYS A 127 16.80 -1.51 -18.05
CA CYS A 127 17.75 -2.00 -19.05
C CYS A 127 19.06 -2.44 -18.38
N ILE A 128 19.58 -1.63 -17.45
CA ILE A 128 20.80 -1.94 -16.69
C ILE A 128 20.61 -3.22 -15.88
N HIS A 129 19.49 -3.34 -15.14
CA HIS A 129 19.17 -4.54 -14.39
C HIS A 129 19.11 -5.79 -15.28
N SER A 130 18.55 -5.64 -16.49
CA SER A 130 18.39 -6.73 -17.46
C SER A 130 19.66 -7.07 -18.26
N GLY A 131 20.81 -6.46 -17.91
CA GLY A 131 22.10 -6.61 -18.60
C GLY A 131 22.17 -5.90 -19.96
N LEU A 132 21.20 -5.06 -20.30
CA LEU A 132 21.09 -4.32 -21.56
C LEU A 132 21.82 -2.97 -21.50
N TYR A 133 23.07 -2.97 -21.04
CA TYR A 133 23.86 -1.76 -20.78
C TYR A 133 24.04 -0.87 -22.02
N ASN A 134 24.32 -1.48 -23.17
CA ASN A 134 24.48 -0.73 -24.43
C ASN A 134 23.16 -0.06 -24.83
N THR A 135 22.02 -0.73 -24.68
CA THR A 135 20.70 -0.14 -24.94
C THR A 135 20.41 1.02 -24.00
N ALA A 136 20.76 0.89 -22.71
CA ALA A 136 20.61 1.97 -21.74
C ALA A 136 21.41 3.22 -22.17
N PHE A 137 22.67 3.03 -22.55
CA PHE A 137 23.55 4.11 -22.98
C PHE A 137 23.13 4.75 -24.32
N THR A 138 22.77 3.96 -25.32
CA THR A 138 22.29 4.48 -26.62
C THR A 138 20.97 5.24 -26.47
N THR A 139 20.07 4.76 -25.60
CA THR A 139 18.82 5.46 -25.26
C THR A 139 19.09 6.81 -24.62
N PHE A 140 19.98 6.86 -23.64
CA PHE A 140 20.42 8.12 -23.04
C PHE A 140 21.01 9.09 -24.08
N LYS A 141 21.96 8.65 -24.91
CA LYS A 141 22.59 9.50 -25.94
C LYS A 141 21.58 10.03 -26.94
N HIS A 142 20.60 9.23 -27.34
CA HIS A 142 19.55 9.67 -28.25
C HIS A 142 18.73 10.82 -27.68
N PHE A 143 18.21 10.69 -26.46
CA PHE A 143 17.45 11.77 -25.83
C PHE A 143 18.31 13.00 -25.50
N LYS A 144 19.60 12.80 -25.17
CA LYS A 144 20.55 13.91 -25.00
C LYS A 144 20.80 14.66 -26.31
N ASN A 145 20.90 13.96 -27.43
CA ASN A 145 21.04 14.59 -28.74
C ASN A 145 19.75 15.33 -29.17
N LEU A 146 18.57 14.84 -28.77
CA LEU A 146 17.32 15.56 -29.01
C LEU A 146 17.25 16.85 -28.20
N GLU A 147 17.69 16.84 -26.94
CA GLU A 147 17.78 18.03 -26.07
C GLU A 147 18.67 19.12 -26.72
N LYS A 148 19.83 18.76 -27.28
CA LYS A 148 20.72 19.70 -27.98
C LYS A 148 20.07 20.36 -29.21
N ASN A 149 19.06 19.71 -29.81
CA ASN A 149 18.42 20.14 -31.05
C ASN A 149 17.03 20.75 -30.83
N SER A 150 16.57 20.87 -29.59
CA SER A 150 15.25 21.41 -29.25
C SER A 150 15.35 22.79 -28.59
N ASP A 151 14.61 23.78 -29.10
CA ASP A 151 14.41 25.10 -28.46
C ASP A 151 13.48 25.04 -27.22
N THR A 152 13.12 23.84 -26.74
CA THR A 152 12.17 23.66 -25.64
C THR A 152 12.89 23.67 -24.28
N SER A 153 12.20 24.13 -23.23
CA SER A 153 12.66 24.13 -21.82
C SER A 153 12.71 22.72 -21.19
N GLU A 154 12.83 21.68 -22.01
CA GLU A 154 12.66 20.28 -21.65
C GLU A 154 14.03 19.62 -21.58
N SER A 155 14.65 19.71 -20.41
CA SER A 155 15.99 19.15 -20.15
C SER A 155 15.96 17.79 -19.47
N LEU A 156 17.03 17.01 -19.68
CA LEU A 156 17.27 15.77 -18.95
C LEU A 156 17.62 16.08 -17.49
N SER A 157 17.02 15.36 -16.56
CA SER A 157 17.25 15.48 -15.13
C SER A 157 18.52 14.74 -14.72
N LEU A 158 19.18 15.21 -13.64
CA LEU A 158 20.33 14.54 -13.03
C LEU A 158 20.07 13.06 -12.71
N LYS A 159 18.82 12.71 -12.35
CA LYS A 159 18.39 11.34 -12.08
C LYS A 159 18.70 10.40 -13.25
N THR A 160 18.44 10.85 -14.48
CA THR A 160 18.71 10.09 -15.70
C THR A 160 20.20 9.84 -15.89
N TYR A 161 21.04 10.86 -15.64
CA TYR A 161 22.50 10.73 -15.72
C TYR A 161 23.02 9.73 -14.69
N ASN A 162 22.54 9.84 -13.45
CA ASN A 162 22.93 8.95 -12.35
C ASN A 162 22.56 7.49 -12.61
N GLU A 163 21.38 7.19 -13.19
CA GLU A 163 21.04 5.82 -13.56
C GLU A 163 21.98 5.25 -14.63
N VAL A 164 22.35 6.04 -15.64
CA VAL A 164 23.31 5.60 -16.67
C VAL A 164 24.69 5.38 -16.06
N LEU A 165 25.17 6.30 -15.22
CA LEU A 165 26.44 6.17 -14.51
C LEU A 165 26.48 4.95 -13.60
N LYS A 166 25.38 4.63 -12.91
CA LYS A 166 25.23 3.41 -12.13
C LYS A 166 25.48 2.15 -12.98
N GLY A 167 24.90 2.10 -14.18
CA GLY A 167 25.11 1.00 -15.12
C GLY A 167 26.54 0.93 -15.67
N ILE A 168 27.13 2.08 -16.04
CA ILE A 168 28.51 2.18 -16.53
C ILE A 168 29.51 1.78 -15.45
N ALA A 169 29.30 2.23 -14.21
CA ALA A 169 30.12 1.88 -13.08
C ALA A 169 30.17 0.37 -12.91
N ASN A 170 29.03 -0.34 -13.06
CA ASN A 170 28.97 -1.81 -13.02
C ASN A 170 29.78 -2.51 -14.10
N GLN A 171 29.98 -1.87 -15.25
CA GLN A 171 30.85 -2.41 -16.31
C GLN A 171 32.32 -2.03 -16.15
N GLY A 172 32.65 -1.00 -15.35
CA GLY A 172 33.99 -0.42 -15.29
C GLY A 172 34.40 0.31 -16.58
N ASP A 173 33.43 0.80 -17.37
CA ASP A 173 33.69 1.45 -18.67
C ASP A 173 34.05 2.94 -18.48
N LEU A 174 35.35 3.20 -18.30
CA LEU A 174 35.88 4.54 -18.08
C LEU A 174 35.59 5.52 -19.23
N GLN A 175 35.55 5.03 -20.47
CA GLN A 175 35.32 5.88 -21.64
C GLN A 175 33.88 6.42 -21.63
N LYS A 176 32.90 5.54 -21.43
CA LYS A 176 31.50 5.96 -21.33
C LYS A 176 31.26 6.84 -20.10
N MET A 177 31.94 6.58 -18.98
CA MET A 177 31.83 7.42 -17.78
C MET A 177 32.24 8.86 -18.09
N LYS A 178 33.40 9.05 -18.73
CA LYS A 178 33.89 10.37 -19.16
C LYS A 178 32.92 11.06 -20.12
N GLU A 179 32.36 10.33 -21.08
CA GLU A 179 31.36 10.89 -21.99
C GLU A 179 30.11 11.40 -21.26
N VAL A 180 29.65 10.70 -20.22
CA VAL A 180 28.48 11.13 -19.43
C VAL A 180 28.82 12.36 -18.59
N LEU A 181 30.03 12.45 -18.01
CA LEU A 181 30.49 13.63 -17.28
C LEU A 181 30.56 14.87 -18.18
N VAL A 182 31.08 14.73 -19.40
CA VAL A 182 31.06 15.81 -20.41
C VAL A 182 29.62 16.23 -20.73
N CYS A 183 28.71 15.26 -20.91
CA CYS A 183 27.29 15.58 -21.15
C CYS A 183 26.63 16.29 -19.97
N LEU A 184 27.06 16.00 -18.73
CA LEU A 184 26.56 16.60 -17.50
C LEU A 184 27.02 18.06 -17.38
N GLU A 185 28.29 18.34 -17.71
CA GLU A 185 28.84 19.69 -17.81
C GLU A 185 28.17 20.51 -18.92
N ASP A 186 27.98 19.92 -20.11
CA ASP A 186 27.25 20.53 -21.24
C ASP A 186 25.83 20.96 -20.84
N SER A 187 25.17 20.19 -19.97
CA SER A 187 23.84 20.48 -19.45
C SER A 187 23.83 21.45 -18.26
N SER A 188 25.00 21.92 -17.79
CA SER A 188 25.14 22.78 -16.61
C SER A 188 24.47 22.19 -15.34
N LEU A 189 24.39 20.86 -15.25
CA LEU A 189 23.86 20.17 -14.08
C LEU A 189 24.96 20.05 -13.03
N LYS A 190 24.59 20.17 -11.75
CA LYS A 190 25.53 19.96 -10.64
C LYS A 190 25.56 18.47 -10.28
N PRO A 191 26.74 17.84 -10.15
CA PRO A 191 26.84 16.48 -9.64
C PRO A 191 26.29 16.41 -8.21
N ASP A 192 25.69 15.28 -7.85
CA ASP A 192 25.28 14.96 -6.47
C ASP A 192 26.18 13.87 -5.87
N TYR A 193 25.90 13.47 -4.63
CA TYR A 193 26.65 12.40 -3.95
C TYR A 193 26.64 11.08 -4.75
N ASN A 194 25.55 10.77 -5.46
CA ASN A 194 25.45 9.55 -6.28
C ASN A 194 26.33 9.65 -7.53
N THR A 195 26.35 10.81 -8.19
CA THR A 195 27.22 11.04 -9.36
C THR A 195 28.67 10.72 -9.00
N ILE A 196 29.15 11.26 -7.87
CA ILE A 196 30.53 11.04 -7.42
C ILE A 196 30.75 9.58 -7.02
N ALA A 197 29.84 8.99 -6.23
CA ALA A 197 29.94 7.60 -5.81
C ALA A 197 30.07 6.63 -6.98
N TYR A 198 29.29 6.81 -8.05
CA TYR A 198 29.35 5.94 -9.22
C TYR A 198 30.63 6.14 -10.04
N CYS A 199 31.14 7.37 -10.14
CA CYS A 199 32.42 7.63 -10.81
C CYS A 199 33.58 6.97 -10.05
N LEU A 200 33.62 7.13 -8.72
CA LEU A 200 34.61 6.49 -7.87
C LEU A 200 34.51 4.96 -7.95
N ALA A 201 33.31 4.39 -7.94
CA ALA A 201 33.13 2.94 -8.09
C ALA A 201 33.59 2.43 -9.47
N CYS A 202 33.37 3.20 -10.54
CA CYS A 202 33.86 2.87 -11.88
C CYS A 202 35.41 2.84 -11.94
N LEU A 203 36.05 3.85 -11.33
CA LEU A 203 37.50 3.95 -11.24
C LEU A 203 38.10 2.88 -10.33
N GLY A 204 37.43 2.54 -9.24
CA GLY A 204 37.84 1.48 -8.32
C GLY A 204 37.84 0.10 -8.97
N ARG A 205 36.89 -0.17 -9.87
CA ARG A 205 36.85 -1.42 -10.68
C ARG A 205 37.96 -1.51 -11.72
N SER A 206 38.59 -0.40 -12.06
CA SER A 206 39.66 -0.35 -13.06
C SER A 206 41.01 -0.72 -12.44
N GLU A 207 41.92 -1.23 -13.28
CA GLU A 207 43.29 -1.57 -12.88
C GLU A 207 43.99 -0.38 -12.23
N ASN A 208 44.79 -0.65 -11.20
CA ASN A 208 45.50 0.38 -10.44
C ASN A 208 46.70 0.92 -11.25
N THR A 209 46.42 1.81 -12.19
CA THR A 209 47.41 2.48 -13.02
C THR A 209 47.58 3.94 -12.59
N PRO A 210 48.74 4.57 -12.85
CA PRO A 210 48.95 6.00 -12.55
C PRO A 210 47.89 6.91 -13.16
N SER A 211 47.43 6.61 -14.38
CA SER A 211 46.37 7.37 -15.06
C SER A 211 45.03 7.28 -14.32
N VAL A 212 44.66 6.12 -13.79
CA VAL A 212 43.43 5.97 -12.98
C VAL A 212 43.55 6.72 -11.66
N ILE A 213 44.72 6.78 -11.04
CA ILE A 213 44.96 7.57 -9.82
C ILE A 213 44.80 9.07 -10.10
N GLU A 214 45.29 9.56 -11.24
CA GLU A 214 45.08 10.95 -11.67
C GLU A 214 43.59 11.27 -11.87
N GLU A 215 42.85 10.36 -12.49
CA GLU A 215 41.40 10.50 -12.65
C GLU A 215 40.67 10.51 -11.30
N ILE A 216 41.08 9.67 -10.34
CA ILE A 216 40.52 9.71 -8.98
C ILE A 216 40.77 11.08 -8.35
N LYS A 217 41.99 11.63 -8.46
CA LYS A 217 42.29 12.98 -7.96
C LYS A 217 41.43 14.07 -8.60
N SER A 218 41.17 13.98 -9.90
CA SER A 218 40.23 14.88 -10.61
C SER A 218 38.81 14.81 -10.04
N ILE A 219 38.34 13.62 -9.66
CA ILE A 219 37.04 13.47 -8.97
C ILE A 219 37.06 14.10 -7.56
N PHE A 220 38.16 14.01 -6.82
CA PHE A 220 38.32 14.71 -5.53
C PHE A 220 38.31 16.24 -5.70
N GLU A 221 38.96 16.78 -6.74
CA GLU A 221 38.87 18.21 -7.08
C GLU A 221 37.42 18.64 -7.40
N LEU A 222 36.67 17.78 -8.10
CA LEU A 222 35.24 18.00 -8.34
C LEU A 222 34.43 18.00 -7.03
N MET A 223 34.75 17.12 -6.08
CA MET A 223 34.13 17.11 -4.74
C MET A 223 34.40 18.42 -3.98
N GLU A 224 35.65 18.90 -3.96
CA GLU A 224 36.02 20.15 -3.31
C GLU A 224 35.30 21.35 -3.93
N LYS A 225 35.25 21.42 -5.27
CA LYS A 225 34.51 22.45 -6.02
C LYS A 225 33.04 22.50 -5.63
N HIS A 226 32.42 21.36 -5.35
CA HIS A 226 31.03 21.23 -4.96
C HIS A 226 30.78 21.16 -3.44
N LYS A 227 31.84 21.33 -2.62
CA LYS A 227 31.80 21.30 -1.15
C LYS A 227 31.22 20.00 -0.59
N MET A 228 31.60 18.85 -1.15
CA MET A 228 31.18 17.53 -0.67
C MET A 228 32.33 16.86 0.08
N SER A 229 32.04 16.22 1.22
CA SER A 229 33.03 15.38 1.92
C SER A 229 32.89 13.89 1.61
N VAL A 230 33.93 13.11 1.89
CA VAL A 230 33.91 11.65 1.77
C VAL A 230 32.85 11.04 2.68
N ASP A 231 32.74 11.51 3.93
CA ASP A 231 31.73 11.06 4.90
C ASP A 231 30.29 11.29 4.38
N GLU A 232 30.05 12.43 3.74
CA GLU A 232 28.74 12.74 3.17
C GLU A 232 28.41 11.85 1.98
N ILE A 233 29.39 11.49 1.15
CA ILE A 233 29.17 10.54 0.05
C ILE A 233 28.83 9.17 0.62
N LEU A 234 29.61 8.67 1.58
CA LEU A 234 29.40 7.33 2.13
C LEU A 234 28.10 7.24 2.96
N GLY A 235 27.66 8.34 3.56
CA GLY A 235 26.41 8.39 4.33
C GLY A 235 25.15 8.70 3.51
N LYS A 236 25.24 9.53 2.45
CA LYS A 236 24.08 10.04 1.69
C LYS A 236 23.94 9.46 0.29
N ALA A 237 25.00 8.93 -0.32
CA ALA A 237 24.91 8.29 -1.62
C ALA A 237 24.24 6.91 -1.50
N TYR A 238 23.57 6.53 -2.58
CA TYR A 238 23.01 5.20 -2.73
C TYR A 238 24.04 4.29 -3.41
N PHE A 239 24.28 3.13 -2.82
CA PHE A 239 25.24 2.14 -3.31
C PHE A 239 24.50 0.85 -3.71
N PRO A 240 24.39 0.57 -5.02
CA PRO A 240 23.97 -0.75 -5.50
C PRO A 240 24.92 -1.84 -4.99
N PRO A 241 24.54 -3.13 -5.09
CA PRO A 241 25.36 -4.25 -4.63
C PRO A 241 26.80 -4.15 -5.16
N ASP A 242 27.76 -4.41 -4.29
CA ASP A 242 29.23 -4.36 -4.50
C ASP A 242 29.81 -2.98 -4.85
N THR A 243 28.99 -1.96 -5.12
CA THR A 243 29.46 -0.63 -5.58
C THR A 243 30.17 0.14 -4.48
N LEU A 244 29.73 0.01 -3.23
CA LEU A 244 30.38 0.63 -2.06
C LEU A 244 31.83 0.15 -1.92
N GLU A 245 32.07 -1.14 -2.13
CA GLU A 245 33.39 -1.74 -1.94
C GLU A 245 34.39 -1.20 -2.97
N TRP A 246 33.97 -1.08 -4.23
CA TRP A 246 34.78 -0.46 -5.27
C TRP A 246 34.98 1.05 -5.07
N CYS A 247 33.95 1.76 -4.56
CA CYS A 247 34.08 3.17 -4.20
C CYS A 247 35.14 3.36 -3.09
N LEU A 248 35.09 2.54 -2.03
CA LEU A 248 36.07 2.54 -0.95
C LEU A 248 37.48 2.22 -1.47
N GLN A 249 37.62 1.20 -2.33
CA GLN A 249 38.91 0.89 -2.94
C GLN A 249 39.48 2.06 -3.76
N ALA A 250 38.65 2.81 -4.49
CA ALA A 250 39.11 3.99 -5.21
C ALA A 250 39.60 5.09 -4.25
N ILE A 251 38.87 5.32 -3.16
CA ILE A 251 39.24 6.29 -2.12
C ILE A 251 40.55 5.87 -1.43
N GLU A 252 40.71 4.60 -1.06
CA GLU A 252 41.90 4.06 -0.39
C GLU A 252 43.18 4.20 -1.23
N ARG A 253 43.07 4.26 -2.57
CA ARG A 253 44.21 4.54 -3.46
C ARG A 253 44.79 5.95 -3.31
N VAL A 254 44.03 6.90 -2.74
CA VAL A 254 44.44 8.30 -2.55
C VAL A 254 44.51 8.68 -1.06
N THR A 255 43.64 8.11 -0.23
CA THR A 255 43.54 8.38 1.21
C THR A 255 43.55 7.05 1.99
N PRO A 256 44.69 6.65 2.59
CA PRO A 256 44.79 5.41 3.37
C PRO A 256 43.89 5.42 4.62
N ASN A 257 43.41 4.25 5.05
CA ASN A 257 42.71 3.98 6.33
C ASN A 257 41.28 4.55 6.53
N VAL A 258 40.60 4.99 5.48
CA VAL A 258 39.22 5.54 5.56
C VAL A 258 38.20 4.53 6.12
N LYS A 259 38.38 3.23 5.84
CA LYS A 259 37.45 2.17 6.26
C LYS A 259 37.38 1.98 7.77
N ASP A 260 38.50 2.16 8.48
CA ASP A 260 38.60 1.96 9.92
C ASP A 260 38.01 3.15 10.71
N GLU A 261 38.13 4.36 10.17
CA GLU A 261 37.55 5.58 10.76
C GLU A 261 36.01 5.58 10.72
N LEU A 262 35.40 5.07 9.64
CA LEU A 262 33.94 5.03 9.44
C LEU A 262 33.21 4.03 10.35
N GLN A 263 33.83 2.89 10.65
CA GLN A 263 33.25 1.89 11.57
C GLN A 263 33.14 2.43 13.00
N THR A 264 34.06 3.33 13.38
CA THR A 264 34.15 3.91 14.71
C THR A 264 33.10 5.02 14.92
N LEU A 265 32.82 5.84 13.90
CA LEU A 265 31.86 6.96 13.94
C LEU A 265 30.39 6.50 13.97
N ASN A 266 30.01 5.56 13.10
CA ASN A 266 28.62 5.09 12.97
C ASN A 266 28.14 4.25 14.16
N SER A 267 29.06 3.73 14.98
CA SER A 267 28.76 2.89 16.15
C SER A 267 28.56 3.70 17.44
N SER A 268 28.74 5.02 17.41
CA SER A 268 28.64 5.86 18.60
C SER A 268 27.17 6.08 19.01
N LYS A 269 26.89 5.97 20.32
CA LYS A 269 25.55 6.28 20.89
C LYS A 269 25.08 7.69 20.50
N ASP A 270 25.99 8.66 20.42
CA ASP A 270 25.71 10.05 20.09
C ASP A 270 25.22 10.26 18.65
N TYR A 271 25.72 9.47 17.69
CA TYR A 271 25.23 9.47 16.31
C TYR A 271 23.80 8.91 16.22
N ILE A 272 23.55 7.76 16.87
CA ILE A 272 22.21 7.15 16.93
C ILE A 272 21.20 8.11 17.59
N LEU A 273 21.62 8.80 18.65
CA LEU A 273 20.85 9.83 19.34
C LEU A 273 20.45 10.97 18.39
N LYS A 274 21.42 11.54 17.67
CA LYS A 274 21.19 12.66 16.75
C LYS A 274 20.23 12.32 15.61
N GLU A 275 20.35 11.13 15.03
CA GLU A 275 19.56 10.72 13.85
C GLU A 275 18.12 10.27 14.19
N ASN A 276 17.83 9.94 15.46
CA ASN A 276 16.54 9.34 15.86
C ASN A 276 15.64 10.23 16.74
N CYS A 277 16.07 11.45 17.06
CA CYS A 277 15.28 12.40 17.86
C CYS A 277 14.07 12.96 17.11
N TYR A 278 13.00 13.24 17.87
CA TYR A 278 11.86 14.01 17.38
C TYR A 278 12.23 15.49 17.20
N GLN A 279 11.72 16.10 16.12
CA GLN A 279 11.84 17.53 15.84
C GLN A 279 10.46 18.20 15.79
N ASN A 280 9.70 18.13 16.88
CA ASN A 280 8.36 18.73 17.00
C ASN A 280 8.04 19.18 18.43
N LYS A 281 7.61 20.44 18.60
CA LYS A 281 7.33 21.06 19.92
C LYS A 281 6.41 20.23 20.83
N LEU A 282 5.44 19.50 20.28
CA LEU A 282 4.48 18.71 21.06
C LEU A 282 5.10 17.46 21.70
N VAL A 283 6.12 16.89 21.04
CA VAL A 283 6.70 15.59 21.38
C VAL A 283 8.19 15.65 21.71
N ASN A 284 8.84 16.81 21.58
CA ASN A 284 10.25 16.99 21.94
C ASN A 284 10.57 16.58 23.38
N LYS A 285 9.60 16.75 24.30
CA LYS A 285 9.73 16.27 25.69
C LYS A 285 9.90 14.76 25.82
N LEU A 286 9.50 13.99 24.79
CA LEU A 286 9.67 12.54 24.76
C LEU A 286 11.09 12.13 24.36
N ASN A 287 11.92 13.03 23.81
CA ASN A 287 13.30 12.73 23.43
C ASN A 287 14.14 12.26 24.62
N SER A 288 13.91 12.83 25.82
CA SER A 288 14.57 12.37 27.06
C SER A 288 14.15 10.96 27.48
N THR A 289 13.02 10.47 26.97
CA THR A 289 12.48 9.14 27.27
C THR A 289 12.74 8.10 26.19
N ILE A 290 13.24 8.48 25.00
CA ILE A 290 13.42 7.54 23.86
C ILE A 290 14.27 6.33 24.25
N PHE A 291 15.26 6.53 25.12
CA PHE A 291 16.21 5.51 25.58
C PHE A 291 15.94 5.01 27.00
N THR A 292 14.86 5.48 27.63
CA THR A 292 14.55 5.17 29.02
C THR A 292 13.14 4.63 29.22
N ASN A 293 12.23 4.69 28.24
CA ASN A 293 10.82 4.26 28.39
C ASN A 293 10.69 2.71 28.35
N GLN A 294 10.74 1.99 29.48
CA GLN A 294 9.75 1.84 30.57
C GLN A 294 8.44 1.11 30.20
N GLY A 295 8.54 -0.02 29.50
CA GLY A 295 7.41 -0.95 29.41
C GLY A 295 7.84 -2.36 29.06
N LYS A 296 7.32 -3.34 29.82
CA LYS A 296 7.28 -4.74 29.41
C LYS A 296 6.70 -4.86 28.01
N SER A 297 7.18 -5.83 27.24
CA SER A 297 6.62 -6.04 25.91
C SER A 297 5.14 -6.38 25.99
N PRO A 298 4.30 -5.85 25.08
CA PRO A 298 2.92 -6.32 24.94
C PRO A 298 2.81 -7.81 24.63
N ALA A 299 3.89 -8.44 24.16
CA ALA A 299 3.96 -9.88 23.89
C ALA A 299 4.78 -10.67 24.94
N GLU A 300 5.27 -10.01 26.00
CA GLU A 300 6.04 -10.68 27.05
C GLU A 300 5.18 -11.74 27.75
N GLY A 301 5.68 -12.97 27.79
CA GLY A 301 4.99 -14.13 28.37
C GLY A 301 3.81 -14.65 27.53
N VAL A 302 3.50 -14.03 26.39
CA VAL A 302 2.43 -14.48 25.49
C VAL A 302 2.95 -15.55 24.52
N ILE A 303 4.16 -15.36 23.99
CA ILE A 303 4.83 -16.31 23.10
C ILE A 303 6.00 -16.96 23.84
N PRO A 304 6.09 -18.29 23.86
CA PRO A 304 7.30 -18.99 24.31
C PRO A 304 8.49 -18.67 23.38
N PRO A 305 9.66 -18.23 23.89
CA PRO A 305 10.81 -17.85 23.06
C PRO A 305 11.28 -18.95 22.09
N ASP A 306 11.09 -20.23 22.45
CA ASP A 306 11.40 -21.41 21.63
C ASP A 306 10.54 -21.51 20.36
N LYS A 307 9.33 -20.94 20.36
CA LYS A 307 8.44 -20.92 19.18
C LYS A 307 8.70 -19.77 18.23
N LEU A 308 9.46 -18.76 18.66
CA LEU A 308 9.68 -17.56 17.87
C LEU A 308 10.34 -17.85 16.50
N PRO A 309 11.38 -18.71 16.39
CA PRO A 309 11.98 -19.03 15.09
C PRO A 309 11.00 -19.64 14.08
N GLU A 310 10.11 -20.53 14.53
CA GLU A 310 9.08 -21.16 13.69
C GLU A 310 8.06 -20.12 13.19
N MET A 311 7.63 -19.21 14.07
CA MET A 311 6.71 -18.12 13.72
C MET A 311 7.32 -17.15 12.70
N ILE A 312 8.59 -16.77 12.88
CA ILE A 312 9.33 -15.91 11.96
C ILE A 312 9.43 -16.58 10.58
N GLN A 313 9.83 -17.85 10.55
CA GLN A 313 9.96 -18.60 9.30
C GLN A 313 8.60 -18.71 8.58
N SER A 314 7.54 -19.07 9.30
CA SER A 314 6.20 -19.17 8.73
C SER A 314 5.70 -17.84 8.15
N GLN A 315 5.95 -16.71 8.84
CA GLN A 315 5.59 -15.39 8.34
C GLN A 315 6.36 -15.05 7.04
N ILE A 316 7.68 -15.27 7.02
CA ILE A 316 8.51 -15.04 5.84
C ILE A 316 8.05 -15.90 4.66
N ASP A 317 7.79 -17.19 4.90
CA ASP A 317 7.34 -18.12 3.87
C ASP A 317 5.98 -17.70 3.29
N ASN A 318 5.05 -17.24 4.13
CA ASN A 318 3.75 -16.73 3.69
C ASN A 318 3.87 -15.45 2.85
N GLU A 319 4.77 -14.54 3.22
CA GLU A 319 5.03 -13.30 2.45
C GLU A 319 5.69 -13.60 1.11
N LEU A 320 6.67 -14.51 1.06
CA LEU A 320 7.32 -14.96 -0.17
C LEU A 320 6.36 -15.74 -1.08
N LYS A 321 5.45 -16.52 -0.51
CA LYS A 321 4.40 -17.24 -1.24
C LYS A 321 3.35 -16.27 -1.83
N GLY A 322 3.10 -15.14 -1.19
CA GLY A 322 2.16 -14.10 -1.63
C GLY A 322 0.69 -14.43 -1.44
N TYR A 323 0.35 -15.60 -0.89
CA TYR A 323 -1.01 -16.00 -0.54
C TYR A 323 -1.02 -17.01 0.61
N ILE A 324 -2.13 -17.04 1.34
CA ILE A 324 -2.39 -17.96 2.43
C ILE A 324 -3.61 -18.82 2.07
N GLU A 325 -3.52 -20.13 2.31
CA GLU A 325 -4.60 -21.08 2.05
C GLU A 325 -5.40 -21.30 3.31
N ILE A 326 -6.62 -20.75 3.37
CA ILE A 326 -7.50 -20.93 4.51
C ILE A 326 -8.48 -22.08 4.22
N PRO A 327 -8.51 -23.15 5.05
CA PRO A 327 -9.47 -24.22 4.90
C PRO A 327 -10.91 -23.69 4.93
N LEU A 328 -11.73 -24.17 3.99
CA LEU A 328 -13.16 -23.87 4.00
C LEU A 328 -13.80 -24.46 5.25
N ILE A 329 -14.56 -23.62 5.95
CA ILE A 329 -15.41 -24.04 7.05
C ILE A 329 -16.46 -25.01 6.51
N ASN A 330 -16.39 -26.24 7.01
CA ASN A 330 -17.02 -27.45 6.52
C ASN A 330 -18.54 -27.31 6.26
N THR A 331 -18.98 -27.14 5.01
CA THR A 331 -20.33 -27.56 4.60
C THR A 331 -20.24 -29.02 4.21
N LYS A 332 -20.70 -29.92 5.08
CA LYS A 332 -20.79 -31.38 4.81
C LYS A 332 -21.65 -31.71 3.57
N GLU A 333 -22.33 -30.73 3.00
CA GLU A 333 -23.11 -30.84 1.78
C GLU A 333 -22.20 -30.77 0.54
N ASN A 334 -22.03 -31.91 -0.15
CA ASN A 334 -21.41 -32.11 -1.47
C ASN A 334 -19.87 -32.31 -1.57
N MET A 335 -19.30 -33.24 -0.80
CA MET A 335 -17.91 -33.69 -0.97
C MET A 335 -17.59 -34.22 -2.39
N LYS A 336 -18.47 -35.02 -3.04
CA LYS A 336 -18.20 -35.58 -4.38
C LYS A 336 -18.12 -34.52 -5.48
N ALA A 337 -19.06 -33.58 -5.52
CA ALA A 337 -19.00 -32.46 -6.47
C ALA A 337 -17.75 -31.60 -6.22
N HIS A 338 -17.34 -31.41 -4.97
CA HIS A 338 -16.10 -30.69 -4.64
C HIS A 338 -14.84 -31.38 -5.16
N GLU A 339 -14.78 -32.72 -5.19
CA GLU A 339 -13.63 -33.46 -5.74
C GLU A 339 -13.52 -33.36 -7.26
N GLU A 340 -14.63 -33.53 -7.99
CA GLU A 340 -14.65 -33.37 -9.45
C GLU A 340 -14.28 -31.94 -9.85
N GLU A 341 -14.78 -30.94 -9.12
CA GLU A 341 -14.41 -29.54 -9.29
C GLU A 341 -12.93 -29.26 -9.01
N LYS A 342 -12.37 -29.87 -7.95
CA LYS A 342 -10.94 -29.76 -7.63
C LYS A 342 -10.08 -30.46 -8.69
N LYS A 343 -10.56 -31.56 -9.27
CA LYS A 343 -9.87 -32.26 -10.36
C LYS A 343 -9.86 -31.41 -11.63
N LEU A 344 -11.01 -30.91 -12.06
CA LEU A 344 -11.12 -30.01 -13.23
C LEU A 344 -10.27 -28.75 -13.05
N TRP A 345 -10.27 -28.16 -11.85
CA TRP A 345 -9.42 -27.01 -11.56
C TRP A 345 -7.92 -27.33 -11.70
N ARG A 346 -7.48 -28.51 -11.24
CA ARG A 346 -6.08 -28.95 -11.41
C ARG A 346 -5.72 -29.10 -12.88
N GLU A 347 -6.55 -29.81 -13.64
CA GLU A 347 -6.36 -30.02 -15.08
C GLU A 347 -6.30 -28.68 -15.84
N TRP A 348 -7.25 -27.78 -15.59
CA TRP A 348 -7.26 -26.45 -16.23
C TRP A 348 -6.06 -25.61 -15.83
N ASN A 349 -5.65 -25.64 -14.55
CA ASN A 349 -4.50 -24.89 -14.07
C ASN A 349 -3.19 -25.39 -14.72
N GLU A 350 -3.04 -26.70 -14.90
CA GLU A 350 -1.91 -27.30 -15.62
C GLU A 350 -1.90 -26.89 -17.11
N ASP A 351 -3.05 -26.97 -17.78
CA ASP A 351 -3.20 -26.54 -19.18
C ASP A 351 -2.91 -25.04 -19.36
N TRP A 352 -3.47 -24.18 -18.49
CA TRP A 352 -3.22 -22.75 -18.52
C TRP A 352 -1.75 -22.43 -18.27
N ARG A 353 -1.11 -23.12 -17.31
CA ARG A 353 0.34 -22.97 -17.04
C ARG A 353 1.15 -23.24 -18.30
N LYS A 354 0.89 -24.37 -18.99
CA LYS A 354 1.58 -24.74 -20.22
C LYS A 354 1.36 -23.73 -21.35
N ASN A 355 0.11 -23.30 -21.55
CA ASN A 355 -0.25 -22.34 -22.59
C ASN A 355 0.37 -20.96 -22.35
N LEU A 356 0.40 -20.49 -21.10
CA LEU A 356 1.03 -19.24 -20.71
C LEU A 356 2.55 -19.29 -20.88
N ALA A 357 3.20 -20.38 -20.44
CA ALA A 357 4.63 -20.59 -20.60
C ALA A 357 5.05 -20.53 -22.08
N GLN A 358 4.36 -21.28 -22.94
CA GLN A 358 4.63 -21.28 -24.38
C GLN A 358 4.42 -19.90 -25.00
N LYS A 359 3.38 -19.17 -24.58
CA LYS A 359 3.07 -17.83 -25.09
C LYS A 359 4.18 -16.84 -24.75
N LEU A 360 4.67 -16.87 -23.50
CA LEU A 360 5.76 -16.01 -23.03
C LEU A 360 7.08 -16.33 -23.74
N GLU A 361 7.40 -17.61 -23.95
CA GLU A 361 8.60 -18.02 -24.69
C GLU A 361 8.57 -17.54 -26.15
N ASN A 362 7.44 -17.70 -26.82
CA ASN A 362 7.23 -17.18 -28.18
C ASN A 362 7.35 -15.66 -28.22
N TYR A 363 6.78 -14.96 -27.24
CA TYR A 363 6.87 -13.50 -27.13
C TYR A 363 8.31 -13.05 -26.93
N ASN A 364 9.06 -13.65 -26.00
CA ASN A 364 10.46 -13.31 -25.74
C ASN A 364 11.35 -13.56 -26.96
N THR A 365 11.09 -14.64 -27.70
CA THR A 365 11.83 -14.95 -28.94
C THR A 365 11.57 -13.90 -30.03
N LEU A 366 10.30 -13.56 -30.26
CA LEU A 366 9.91 -12.58 -31.29
C LEU A 366 10.38 -11.17 -30.94
N MET A 367 10.13 -10.73 -29.71
CA MET A 367 10.53 -9.41 -29.24
C MET A 367 12.04 -9.30 -29.10
N GLY A 368 12.73 -10.35 -28.64
CA GLY A 368 14.20 -10.36 -28.57
C GLY A 368 14.85 -10.15 -29.93
N LYS A 369 14.36 -10.85 -30.98
CA LYS A 369 14.82 -10.65 -32.36
C LYS A 369 14.49 -9.24 -32.87
N SER A 370 13.27 -8.77 -32.66
CA SER A 370 12.87 -7.42 -33.06
C SER A 370 13.65 -6.33 -32.34
N PHE A 371 13.99 -6.54 -31.06
CA PHE A 371 14.73 -5.60 -30.24
C PHE A 371 16.21 -5.55 -30.63
N ALA A 372 16.82 -6.71 -30.92
CA ALA A 372 18.19 -6.79 -31.43
C ALA A 372 18.34 -6.14 -32.82
N ASN A 373 17.33 -6.26 -33.69
CA ASN A 373 17.33 -5.71 -35.04
C ASN A 373 16.80 -4.27 -35.13
N SER A 374 16.32 -3.71 -34.02
CA SER A 374 15.71 -2.38 -33.99
C SER A 374 16.76 -1.29 -33.85
N GLU A 375 16.96 -0.49 -34.89
CA GLU A 375 17.62 0.83 -34.79
C GLU A 375 16.78 1.85 -33.97
N SER A 376 15.54 1.50 -33.64
CA SER A 376 14.61 2.38 -32.94
C SER A 376 14.97 2.48 -31.45
N VAL A 377 15.38 3.68 -31.04
CA VAL A 377 15.71 4.08 -29.67
C VAL A 377 14.46 4.30 -28.78
N ARG A 378 13.33 3.68 -29.14
CA ARG A 378 12.04 3.90 -28.47
C ARG A 378 11.94 3.07 -27.18
N ILE A 379 11.50 3.73 -26.11
CA ILE A 379 11.06 3.08 -24.88
C ILE A 379 9.91 2.12 -25.23
N ASN A 380 10.04 0.86 -24.80
CA ASN A 380 9.07 -0.19 -25.06
C ASN A 380 8.95 -1.14 -23.86
N GLU A 381 7.92 -2.00 -23.86
CA GLU A 381 7.62 -2.88 -22.73
C GLU A 381 8.61 -4.06 -22.52
N PHE A 382 9.48 -4.36 -23.50
CA PHE A 382 10.25 -5.61 -23.48
C PHE A 382 11.29 -5.67 -22.35
N PRO A 383 12.13 -4.65 -22.11
CA PRO A 383 13.04 -4.66 -20.96
C PRO A 383 12.34 -4.83 -19.62
N TYR A 384 11.16 -4.24 -19.45
CA TYR A 384 10.36 -4.37 -18.22
C TYR A 384 9.87 -5.80 -17.99
N LEU A 385 9.48 -6.53 -19.04
CA LEU A 385 9.07 -7.92 -18.91
C LEU A 385 10.25 -8.87 -18.66
N LYS A 386 11.47 -8.50 -19.05
CA LYS A 386 12.68 -9.32 -18.88
C LYS A 386 13.22 -9.33 -17.44
N VAL A 387 12.75 -8.44 -16.57
CA VAL A 387 13.21 -8.36 -15.17
C VAL A 387 12.76 -9.55 -14.32
N LEU A 388 11.76 -10.31 -14.79
CA LEU A 388 11.29 -11.55 -14.17
C LEU A 388 11.50 -12.73 -15.12
N ASN A 389 11.73 -13.91 -14.57
CA ASN A 389 11.77 -15.13 -15.36
C ASN A 389 10.34 -15.54 -15.80
N ASN A 390 10.23 -16.42 -16.80
CA ASN A 390 8.93 -16.82 -17.31
C ASN A 390 8.07 -17.56 -16.26
N GLU A 391 8.69 -18.30 -15.35
CA GLU A 391 7.98 -19.07 -14.32
C GLU A 391 7.25 -18.15 -13.33
N ASP A 392 7.94 -17.10 -12.87
CA ASP A 392 7.38 -16.06 -12.01
C ASP A 392 6.20 -15.36 -12.68
N ILE A 393 6.34 -15.03 -13.96
CA ILE A 393 5.27 -14.38 -14.72
C ILE A 393 4.08 -15.33 -14.84
N VAL A 394 4.30 -16.60 -15.19
CA VAL A 394 3.21 -17.58 -15.29
C VAL A 394 2.48 -17.74 -13.96
N GLU A 395 3.22 -17.86 -12.85
CA GLU A 395 2.62 -17.99 -11.52
C GLU A 395 1.79 -16.74 -11.16
N LEU A 396 2.32 -15.54 -11.41
CA LEU A 396 1.60 -14.29 -11.21
C LEU A 396 0.30 -14.22 -12.03
N LEU A 397 0.35 -14.64 -13.30
CA LEU A 397 -0.83 -14.66 -14.17
C LEU A 397 -1.87 -15.68 -13.69
N LEU A 398 -1.45 -16.85 -13.20
CA LEU A 398 -2.36 -17.86 -12.65
C LEU A 398 -2.99 -17.41 -11.33
N GLN A 399 -2.24 -16.69 -10.49
CA GLN A 399 -2.78 -16.03 -9.30
C GLN A 399 -3.82 -14.96 -9.68
N GLU A 400 -3.55 -14.18 -10.72
CA GLU A 400 -4.51 -13.20 -11.22
C GLU A 400 -5.79 -13.89 -11.77
N VAL A 401 -5.65 -15.01 -12.48
CA VAL A 401 -6.81 -15.83 -12.90
C VAL A 401 -7.63 -16.29 -11.69
N ARG A 402 -6.98 -16.75 -10.61
CA ARG A 402 -7.68 -17.10 -9.35
C ARG A 402 -8.45 -15.91 -8.78
N ILE A 403 -7.84 -14.73 -8.78
CA ILE A 403 -8.46 -13.50 -8.27
C ILE A 403 -9.67 -13.13 -9.12
N ILE A 404 -9.55 -13.11 -10.44
CA ILE A 404 -10.65 -12.84 -11.37
C ILE A 404 -11.81 -13.83 -11.13
N CYS A 405 -11.49 -15.12 -10.95
CA CYS A 405 -12.49 -16.15 -10.67
C CYS A 405 -13.15 -16.02 -9.30
N SER A 406 -12.45 -15.46 -8.31
CA SER A 406 -12.94 -15.28 -6.93
C SER A 406 -13.64 -13.94 -6.69
N SER A 407 -13.34 -12.93 -7.51
CA SER A 407 -13.81 -11.57 -7.32
C SER A 407 -15.30 -11.45 -7.68
N LEU A 408 -16.11 -11.01 -6.71
CA LEU A 408 -17.53 -10.71 -6.89
C LEU A 408 -17.79 -9.27 -7.39
N GLY A 409 -16.75 -8.47 -7.59
CA GLY A 409 -16.83 -7.05 -7.96
C GLY A 409 -16.25 -6.74 -9.33
N SER A 410 -16.89 -5.84 -10.08
CA SER A 410 -16.40 -5.36 -11.37
C SER A 410 -15.43 -4.18 -11.21
N LYS A 411 -14.13 -4.46 -11.21
CA LYS A 411 -13.11 -3.43 -11.47
C LYS A 411 -13.12 -3.07 -12.96
N THR A 412 -12.78 -1.83 -13.29
CA THR A 412 -12.56 -1.46 -14.70
C THR A 412 -11.32 -2.19 -15.23
N TYR A 413 -11.24 -2.35 -16.56
CA TYR A 413 -10.08 -2.98 -17.19
C TYR A 413 -8.76 -2.25 -16.88
N ASN A 414 -8.79 -0.93 -16.75
CA ASN A 414 -7.60 -0.15 -16.41
C ASN A 414 -7.18 -0.32 -14.95
N GLU A 415 -8.13 -0.37 -14.01
CA GLU A 415 -7.82 -0.65 -12.61
C GLU A 415 -7.24 -2.06 -12.44
N MET A 416 -7.84 -3.04 -13.11
CA MET A 416 -7.33 -4.41 -13.16
C MET A 416 -5.91 -4.46 -13.72
N ALA A 417 -5.69 -3.84 -14.88
CA ALA A 417 -4.38 -3.79 -15.51
C ALA A 417 -3.33 -3.10 -14.63
N TYR A 418 -3.65 -1.93 -14.06
CA TYR A 418 -2.75 -1.28 -13.13
C TYR A 418 -2.41 -2.16 -11.93
N ASP A 419 -3.40 -2.81 -11.31
CA ASP A 419 -3.18 -3.72 -10.18
C ASP A 419 -2.25 -4.88 -10.55
N LEU A 420 -2.45 -5.48 -11.73
CA LEU A 420 -1.59 -6.57 -12.22
C LEU A 420 -0.16 -6.08 -12.51
N GLY A 421 -0.02 -4.92 -13.15
CA GLY A 421 1.29 -4.30 -13.38
C GLY A 421 2.01 -3.90 -12.09
N HIS A 422 1.26 -3.46 -11.08
CA HIS A 422 1.79 -3.17 -9.75
C HIS A 422 2.24 -4.45 -9.05
N LYS A 423 1.48 -5.56 -9.12
CA LYS A 423 1.91 -6.85 -8.58
C LYS A 423 3.14 -7.38 -9.29
N PHE A 424 3.24 -7.20 -10.62
CA PHE A 424 4.44 -7.54 -11.38
C PHE A 424 5.66 -6.78 -10.86
N PHE A 425 5.53 -5.47 -10.66
CA PHE A 425 6.59 -4.66 -10.09
C PHE A 425 6.98 -5.09 -8.67
N ASN A 426 6.01 -5.41 -7.81
CA ASN A 426 6.28 -5.95 -6.47
C ASN A 426 7.07 -7.27 -6.53
N GLN A 427 6.71 -8.16 -7.45
CA GLN A 427 7.43 -9.42 -7.65
C GLN A 427 8.87 -9.15 -8.13
N PHE A 428 9.06 -8.16 -9.00
CA PHE A 428 10.38 -7.70 -9.40
C PHE A 428 11.20 -7.18 -8.20
N GLN A 429 10.60 -6.38 -7.32
CA GLN A 429 11.27 -5.91 -6.09
C GLN A 429 11.72 -7.08 -5.18
N ILE A 430 10.89 -8.11 -5.06
CA ILE A 430 11.23 -9.32 -4.28
C ILE A 430 12.45 -10.02 -4.91
N ARG A 431 12.41 -10.31 -6.21
CA ARG A 431 13.53 -10.96 -6.92
C ARG A 431 14.81 -10.12 -6.92
N TYR A 432 14.67 -8.79 -7.00
CA TYR A 432 15.78 -7.86 -6.88
C TYR A 432 16.49 -8.01 -5.52
N LYS A 433 15.71 -8.01 -4.42
CA LYS A 433 16.24 -8.17 -3.06
C LYS A 433 16.84 -9.55 -2.80
N GLU A 434 16.29 -10.58 -3.44
CA GLU A 434 16.83 -11.93 -3.40
C GLU A 434 18.22 -12.00 -4.05
N ASN A 435 18.36 -11.47 -5.27
CA ASN A 435 19.62 -11.44 -6.00
C ASN A 435 20.69 -10.59 -5.29
N ALA A 436 20.28 -9.50 -4.64
CA ALA A 436 21.15 -8.65 -3.83
C ALA A 436 21.51 -9.26 -2.44
N ARG A 437 21.02 -10.47 -2.12
CA ARG A 437 21.19 -11.16 -0.83
C ARG A 437 20.77 -10.29 0.36
N ILE A 438 19.71 -9.51 0.20
CA ILE A 438 19.17 -8.63 1.24
C ILE A 438 18.34 -9.42 2.26
N PHE A 439 17.61 -10.46 1.82
CA PHE A 439 16.74 -11.24 2.71
C PHE A 439 17.47 -11.92 3.89
N PRO A 440 18.64 -12.56 3.73
CA PRO A 440 19.37 -13.13 4.88
C PRO A 440 19.74 -12.07 5.93
N VAL A 441 20.20 -10.90 5.49
CA VAL A 441 20.55 -9.78 6.38
C VAL A 441 19.32 -9.25 7.12
N LEU A 442 18.22 -9.04 6.39
CA LEU A 442 16.95 -8.61 6.98
C LEU A 442 16.40 -9.65 7.96
N ARG A 443 16.52 -10.94 7.64
CA ARG A 443 16.09 -12.03 8.51
C ARG A 443 16.86 -12.01 9.82
N GLU A 444 18.19 -11.92 9.78
CA GLU A 444 19.01 -11.89 11.00
C GLU A 444 18.69 -10.66 11.87
N ALA A 445 18.56 -9.49 11.25
CA ALA A 445 18.15 -8.27 11.95
C ALA A 445 16.74 -8.40 12.56
N TYR A 446 15.80 -9.02 11.82
CA TYR A 446 14.44 -9.27 12.28
C TYR A 446 14.37 -10.26 13.43
N GLU A 447 15.15 -11.35 13.39
CA GLU A 447 15.27 -12.30 14.49
C GLU A 447 15.80 -11.61 15.75
N LYS A 448 16.89 -10.84 15.65
CA LYS A 448 17.44 -10.05 16.78
C LYS A 448 16.39 -9.08 17.34
N TYR A 449 15.67 -8.37 16.46
CA TYR A 449 14.60 -7.47 16.86
C TYR A 449 13.43 -8.19 17.55
N CYS A 450 13.02 -9.35 17.05
CA CYS A 450 11.94 -10.14 17.65
C CYS A 450 12.31 -10.66 19.04
N TYR A 451 13.55 -11.11 19.24
CA TYR A 451 14.04 -11.49 20.57
C TYR A 451 14.08 -10.29 21.52
N TRP A 452 14.60 -9.15 21.06
CA TRP A 452 14.53 -7.91 21.83
C TRP A 452 13.08 -7.54 22.18
N TYR A 453 12.16 -7.63 21.21
CA TYR A 453 10.76 -7.30 21.39
C TYR A 453 10.10 -8.23 22.41
N LEU A 454 10.41 -9.53 22.44
CA LEU A 454 9.82 -10.45 23.43
C LEU A 454 10.45 -10.35 24.82
N LEU A 455 11.77 -10.12 24.90
CA LEU A 455 12.58 -10.24 26.11
C LEU A 455 13.03 -8.88 26.67
N ARG A 456 12.17 -7.85 26.60
CA ARG A 456 12.42 -6.53 27.22
C ARG A 456 12.53 -6.66 28.74
N SER A 457 13.74 -6.94 29.26
CA SER A 457 13.96 -7.18 30.70
C SER A 457 15.03 -6.31 31.34
N ASP A 458 15.65 -5.39 30.60
CA ASP A 458 16.69 -4.49 31.12
C ASP A 458 16.16 -3.04 31.30
N PRO A 459 16.11 -2.49 32.54
CA PRO A 459 15.73 -1.11 32.82
C PRO A 459 16.66 -0.03 32.21
N ASP A 460 17.93 -0.36 31.97
CA ASP A 460 18.96 0.60 31.55
C ASP A 460 19.22 0.57 30.02
N ALA A 461 18.49 -0.28 29.27
CA ALA A 461 18.78 -0.55 27.87
C ALA A 461 17.57 -0.63 26.91
N SER A 462 16.36 -0.20 27.28
CA SER A 462 15.20 -0.31 26.37
C SER A 462 14.93 0.99 25.58
N SER A 463 15.25 0.97 24.28
CA SER A 463 14.85 2.03 23.35
C SER A 463 13.42 1.81 22.80
N ASN A 464 12.85 2.76 22.05
CA ASN A 464 11.59 2.51 21.34
C ASN A 464 11.80 1.53 20.15
N PRO A 465 10.75 0.87 19.63
CA PRO A 465 10.87 -0.11 18.54
C PRO A 465 11.67 0.36 17.31
N ARG A 466 11.44 1.59 16.85
CA ARG A 466 12.13 2.16 15.68
C ARG A 466 13.61 2.39 15.96
N VAL A 467 13.93 2.94 17.13
CA VAL A 467 15.32 3.22 17.53
C VAL A 467 16.10 1.93 17.69
N GLU A 468 15.49 0.89 18.27
CA GLU A 468 16.15 -0.41 18.39
C GLU A 468 16.41 -1.02 17.01
N TRP A 469 15.38 -1.04 16.16
CA TRP A 469 15.50 -1.50 14.77
C TRP A 469 16.66 -0.81 14.04
N ASN A 470 16.72 0.52 14.14
CA ASN A 470 17.81 1.30 13.56
C ASN A 470 19.17 0.98 14.20
N SER A 471 19.22 0.77 15.53
CA SER A 471 20.46 0.41 16.23
C SER A 471 20.99 -0.96 15.79
N ILE A 472 20.12 -1.96 15.65
CA ILE A 472 20.48 -3.30 15.14
C ILE A 472 21.05 -3.16 13.72
N LEU A 473 20.36 -2.45 12.84
CA LEU A 473 20.81 -2.27 11.46
C LEU A 473 22.15 -1.50 11.35
N THR A 474 22.40 -0.55 12.25
CA THR A 474 23.67 0.20 12.30
C THR A 474 24.83 -0.66 12.81
N LYS A 475 24.62 -1.45 13.87
CA LYS A 475 25.66 -2.33 14.45
C LYS A 475 26.11 -3.42 13.48
N GLU A 476 25.19 -3.94 12.66
CA GLU A 476 25.49 -5.00 11.69
C GLU A 476 26.21 -4.51 10.42
N ASN A 477 26.75 -3.28 10.41
CA ASN A 477 27.34 -2.61 9.23
C ASN A 477 26.45 -2.69 7.98
N SER A 478 25.14 -2.86 8.18
CA SER A 478 24.17 -3.20 7.14
C SER A 478 23.54 -1.96 6.52
N THR A 479 23.97 -0.77 6.95
CA THR A 479 23.32 0.52 6.75
C THR A 479 23.05 0.88 5.29
N SER A 480 23.80 0.32 4.33
CA SER A 480 23.65 0.61 2.90
C SER A 480 22.82 -0.42 2.12
N LYS A 481 22.80 -1.71 2.54
CA LYS A 481 22.25 -2.79 1.68
C LYS A 481 20.74 -2.96 1.78
N TRP A 482 20.12 -2.73 2.94
CA TRP A 482 18.70 -3.03 3.13
C TRP A 482 17.74 -1.98 2.54
N LYS A 483 18.18 -0.73 2.40
CA LYS A 483 17.40 0.36 1.76
C LYS A 483 17.32 0.22 0.25
N ASP A 484 18.08 -0.71 -0.32
CA ASP A 484 18.16 -0.90 -1.74
C ASP A 484 16.82 -1.41 -2.30
N ASN A 485 16.24 -0.61 -3.19
CA ASN A 485 15.07 -0.96 -3.96
C ASN A 485 15.31 -0.55 -5.42
N PRO A 486 14.78 -1.31 -6.39
CA PRO A 486 14.81 -0.86 -7.77
C PRO A 486 14.01 0.43 -7.91
N MET A 487 14.36 1.24 -8.91
CA MET A 487 13.67 2.48 -9.21
C MET A 487 12.16 2.22 -9.41
N GLU A 488 11.35 3.03 -8.73
CA GLU A 488 9.89 3.00 -8.86
C GLU A 488 9.46 3.22 -10.31
N TRP A 489 8.46 2.44 -10.75
CA TRP A 489 7.92 2.59 -12.10
C TRP A 489 6.77 3.60 -12.13
N PRO A 490 6.72 4.47 -13.15
CA PRO A 490 5.57 5.34 -13.39
C PRO A 490 4.26 4.55 -13.46
N TYR A 491 3.15 5.19 -13.08
CA TYR A 491 1.81 4.61 -13.15
C TYR A 491 1.48 4.13 -14.57
N THR A 492 1.88 4.92 -15.56
CA THR A 492 1.69 4.64 -16.98
C THR A 492 2.40 3.37 -17.45
N VAL A 493 3.63 3.17 -16.98
CA VAL A 493 4.41 1.95 -17.24
C VAL A 493 3.73 0.75 -16.61
N LYS A 494 3.36 0.82 -15.33
CA LYS A 494 2.64 -0.26 -14.63
C LYS A 494 1.34 -0.61 -15.35
N LEU A 495 0.54 0.38 -15.74
CA LEU A 495 -0.70 0.18 -16.48
C LEU A 495 -0.47 -0.56 -17.82
N ALA A 496 0.51 -0.12 -18.60
CA ALA A 496 0.83 -0.71 -19.90
C ALA A 496 1.36 -2.16 -19.78
N ILE A 497 2.21 -2.43 -18.80
CA ILE A 497 2.65 -3.80 -18.48
C ILE A 497 1.44 -4.66 -18.08
N GLY A 498 0.56 -4.11 -17.24
CA GLY A 498 -0.71 -4.73 -16.90
C GLY A 498 -1.56 -5.13 -18.10
N HIS A 499 -1.80 -4.20 -19.05
CA HIS A 499 -2.53 -4.48 -20.28
C HIS A 499 -1.88 -5.60 -21.09
N LYS A 500 -0.54 -5.61 -21.15
CA LYS A 500 0.20 -6.65 -21.86
C LYS A 500 0.03 -8.02 -21.22
N LEU A 501 0.09 -8.09 -19.89
CA LEU A 501 -0.10 -9.30 -19.11
C LEU A 501 -1.54 -9.84 -19.22
N TYR A 502 -2.56 -8.98 -19.18
CA TYR A 502 -3.95 -9.39 -19.44
C TYR A 502 -4.15 -9.91 -20.86
N LYS A 503 -3.45 -9.35 -21.84
CA LYS A 503 -3.47 -9.88 -23.21
C LYS A 503 -2.96 -11.33 -23.25
N PHE A 504 -1.91 -11.67 -22.49
CA PHE A 504 -1.48 -13.07 -22.36
C PHE A 504 -2.54 -13.96 -21.70
N ILE A 505 -3.19 -13.47 -20.64
CA ILE A 505 -4.30 -14.20 -19.98
C ILE A 505 -5.42 -14.47 -20.99
N PHE A 506 -5.93 -13.44 -21.67
CA PHE A 506 -7.07 -13.58 -22.57
C PHE A 506 -6.79 -14.48 -23.78
N GLU A 507 -5.53 -14.53 -24.24
CA GLU A 507 -5.13 -15.37 -25.37
C GLU A 507 -4.85 -16.84 -24.96
N SER A 508 -4.39 -17.07 -23.73
CA SER A 508 -3.95 -18.41 -23.26
C SER A 508 -4.93 -19.13 -22.33
N VAL A 509 -5.85 -18.41 -21.68
CA VAL A 509 -6.81 -18.98 -20.72
C VAL A 509 -8.17 -19.15 -21.40
N ARG A 510 -8.61 -20.40 -21.54
CA ARG A 510 -9.91 -20.78 -22.15
C ARG A 510 -10.78 -21.51 -21.15
N VAL A 511 -12.10 -21.22 -21.17
CA VAL A 511 -13.08 -21.89 -20.30
C VAL A 511 -14.47 -22.03 -20.96
N TRP A 512 -15.24 -23.05 -20.57
CA TRP A 512 -16.54 -23.46 -21.16
C TRP A 512 -17.76 -22.94 -20.32
N ARG A 513 -18.96 -22.63 -20.90
CA ARG A 513 -20.04 -21.85 -20.22
C ARG A 513 -21.55 -22.16 -20.55
N THR A 514 -22.46 -21.92 -19.57
CA THR A 514 -23.98 -21.79 -19.64
C THR A 514 -24.60 -20.81 -18.58
N GLY A 515 -25.53 -19.88 -18.98
CA GLY A 515 -26.78 -19.33 -18.31
C GLY A 515 -26.85 -18.26 -17.14
N GLU A 516 -27.39 -17.03 -17.43
CA GLU A 516 -27.93 -15.78 -16.74
C GLU A 516 -28.02 -15.45 -15.18
N SER A 517 -28.43 -14.19 -14.81
CA SER A 517 -27.89 -13.19 -13.80
C SER A 517 -28.83 -12.66 -12.64
N PRO A 518 -28.37 -11.97 -11.51
CA PRO A 518 -28.17 -10.48 -11.42
C PRO A 518 -27.21 -9.81 -10.34
N LYS A 519 -26.60 -8.65 -10.72
CA LYS A 519 -26.25 -7.31 -10.08
C LYS A 519 -25.50 -7.02 -8.72
N LEU A 520 -24.43 -6.16 -8.85
CA LEU A 520 -24.06 -4.86 -8.18
C LEU A 520 -22.85 -4.68 -7.16
N VAL A 521 -21.95 -3.73 -7.53
CA VAL A 521 -21.08 -2.70 -6.83
C VAL A 521 -19.99 -3.05 -5.78
N SER A 522 -18.78 -2.45 -5.95
CA SER A 522 -17.86 -2.07 -4.84
C SER A 522 -16.75 -1.03 -5.24
N PRO A 523 -16.03 -0.42 -4.26
CA PRO A 523 -15.30 0.87 -4.36
C PRO A 523 -13.76 0.82 -4.56
N LYS A 524 -13.20 1.99 -4.87
CA LYS A 524 -11.80 2.30 -5.25
C LYS A 524 -10.87 2.60 -4.06
N TYR A 525 -9.58 2.28 -4.19
CA TYR A 525 -8.49 2.75 -3.30
C TYR A 525 -7.24 3.11 -4.11
N GLN A 526 -6.57 4.19 -3.73
CA GLN A 526 -5.31 4.66 -4.30
C GLN A 526 -4.47 5.39 -3.23
N HIS A 527 -3.17 5.55 -3.53
CA HIS A 527 -2.17 6.51 -3.01
C HIS A 527 -1.07 5.98 -2.07
N LEU A 528 0.20 6.15 -2.51
CA LEU A 528 1.45 5.75 -1.85
C LEU A 528 2.56 6.84 -1.88
N HIS A 529 2.27 8.07 -2.33
CA HIS A 529 3.29 9.04 -2.75
C HIS A 529 3.91 9.96 -1.67
N TRP A 530 3.51 9.87 -0.39
CA TRP A 530 3.87 10.92 0.59
C TRP A 530 5.08 10.64 1.49
N LEU A 531 5.60 9.41 1.50
CA LEU A 531 6.72 9.05 2.39
C LEU A 531 8.09 9.47 1.84
N GLU A 532 8.21 9.82 0.56
CA GLU A 532 9.51 10.08 -0.08
C GLU A 532 10.00 11.53 0.04
N GLU A 533 9.14 12.49 0.39
CA GLU A 533 9.49 13.93 0.41
C GLU A 533 9.58 14.56 1.81
N GLY A 534 9.24 13.81 2.87
CA GLY A 534 9.25 14.31 4.25
C GLY A 534 10.63 14.23 4.91
N GLU A 535 11.05 15.27 5.64
CA GLU A 535 12.20 15.18 6.55
C GLU A 535 11.91 14.13 7.64
N MET A 536 12.71 13.04 7.65
CA MET A 536 12.51 11.88 8.53
C MET A 536 12.25 12.22 10.01
N PRO A 537 12.94 13.19 10.64
CA PRO A 537 12.69 13.56 12.05
C PRO A 537 11.29 14.11 12.35
N LYS A 538 10.56 14.61 11.34
CA LYS A 538 9.20 15.14 11.49
C LYS A 538 8.12 14.04 11.43
N VAL A 539 8.42 12.90 10.82
CA VAL A 539 7.47 11.77 10.65
C VAL A 539 7.64 10.68 11.70
N TYR A 540 8.74 10.66 12.45
CA TYR A 540 8.99 9.69 13.53
C TYR A 540 7.84 9.52 14.54
N PRO A 541 7.14 10.57 15.01
CA PRO A 541 6.02 10.39 15.93
C PRO A 541 4.88 9.55 15.33
N VAL A 542 4.63 9.71 14.03
CA VAL A 542 3.62 8.95 13.29
C VAL A 542 4.07 7.50 13.11
N MET A 543 5.33 7.28 12.72
CA MET A 543 5.91 5.94 12.60
C MET A 543 5.87 5.18 13.93
N ASP A 544 6.24 5.83 15.03
CA ASP A 544 6.22 5.21 16.36
C ASP A 544 4.79 4.90 16.81
N THR A 545 3.81 5.71 16.41
CA THR A 545 2.38 5.42 16.64
C THR A 545 1.91 4.20 15.84
N LEU A 546 2.28 4.09 14.56
CA LEU A 546 1.96 2.92 13.74
C LEU A 546 2.62 1.66 14.29
N ASN A 547 3.88 1.75 14.72
CA ASN A 547 4.59 0.65 15.38
C ASN A 547 3.90 0.25 16.68
N ALA A 548 3.47 1.21 17.51
CA ALA A 548 2.77 0.92 18.75
C ALA A 548 1.44 0.18 18.50
N HIS A 549 0.65 0.61 17.51
CA HIS A 549 -0.59 -0.09 17.14
C HIS A 549 -0.33 -1.48 16.54
N GLY A 550 0.65 -1.59 15.65
CA GLY A 550 1.03 -2.84 14.99
C GLY A 550 1.65 -3.86 15.95
N SER A 551 2.25 -3.41 17.05
CA SER A 551 2.91 -4.26 18.05
C SER A 551 1.97 -4.84 19.10
N ILE A 552 0.65 -4.66 18.97
CA ILE A 552 -0.32 -5.24 19.91
C ILE A 552 -0.67 -6.67 19.44
N PRO A 553 -0.35 -7.72 20.23
CA PRO A 553 -0.70 -9.08 19.88
C PRO A 553 -2.19 -9.37 20.16
N TRP A 554 -2.84 -10.02 19.21
CA TRP A 554 -4.24 -10.43 19.25
C TRP A 554 -4.36 -11.94 19.26
N LYS A 555 -5.47 -12.42 19.83
CA LYS A 555 -5.90 -13.83 19.75
C LYS A 555 -7.38 -13.91 19.42
N ILE A 556 -7.82 -15.06 18.89
CA ILE A 556 -9.23 -15.32 18.63
C ILE A 556 -9.97 -15.56 19.96
N ASN A 557 -11.12 -14.91 20.12
CA ASN A 557 -12.05 -15.19 21.19
C ASN A 557 -12.79 -16.52 20.90
N CYS A 558 -12.17 -17.62 21.32
CA CYS A 558 -12.68 -18.98 21.11
C CYS A 558 -14.08 -19.20 21.72
N ASN A 559 -14.44 -18.45 22.76
CA ASN A 559 -15.77 -18.54 23.36
C ASN A 559 -16.88 -18.01 22.42
N MET A 560 -16.51 -17.20 21.43
CA MET A 560 -17.44 -16.64 20.43
C MET A 560 -17.40 -17.40 19.10
N LEU A 561 -16.36 -18.21 18.89
CA LEU A 561 -16.05 -18.78 17.59
C LEU A 561 -15.52 -20.21 17.75
N ASP A 562 -16.38 -21.20 17.57
CA ASP A 562 -15.99 -22.62 17.57
C ASP A 562 -15.24 -23.02 16.27
N ILE A 563 -15.16 -22.14 15.26
CA ILE A 563 -15.13 -22.56 13.85
C ILE A 563 -13.94 -22.03 13.01
N ILE A 564 -13.20 -21.00 13.40
CA ILE A 564 -11.93 -20.67 12.70
C ILE A 564 -10.84 -21.62 13.19
N ILE A 565 -10.89 -22.86 12.68
CA ILE A 565 -10.07 -23.99 13.13
C ILE A 565 -8.57 -23.71 12.95
N GLU A 566 -8.18 -22.96 11.91
CA GLU A 566 -6.76 -22.74 11.58
C GLU A 566 -6.07 -21.71 12.49
N TYR A 567 -6.77 -20.68 12.95
CA TYR A 567 -6.20 -19.60 13.77
C TYR A 567 -6.69 -19.59 15.21
N ARG A 568 -7.39 -20.65 15.64
CA ARG A 568 -8.01 -20.73 16.97
C ARG A 568 -7.01 -20.44 18.08
N ASP A 569 -5.83 -21.05 17.99
CA ASP A 569 -4.78 -20.97 19.01
C ASP A 569 -3.61 -20.05 18.59
N SER A 570 -3.78 -19.33 17.49
CA SER A 570 -2.72 -18.47 16.93
C SER A 570 -2.74 -17.09 17.56
N ILE A 571 -1.54 -16.59 17.88
CA ILE A 571 -1.30 -15.18 18.21
C ILE A 571 -0.88 -14.47 16.94
N PHE A 572 -1.44 -13.29 16.68
CA PHE A 572 -1.18 -12.54 15.46
C PHE A 572 -1.14 -11.03 15.71
N TRP A 573 -0.48 -10.30 14.81
CA TRP A 573 -0.38 -8.84 14.83
C TRP A 573 -1.11 -8.26 13.64
N MET A 574 -1.62 -7.04 13.79
CA MET A 574 -2.27 -6.31 12.71
C MET A 574 -1.44 -5.07 12.42
N PRO A 575 -0.56 -5.05 11.40
CA PRO A 575 0.17 -3.85 11.06
C PRO A 575 -0.77 -2.76 10.53
N HIS A 576 -0.37 -1.49 10.68
CA HIS A 576 -1.20 -0.33 10.35
C HIS A 576 -0.59 0.53 9.26
N CYS A 577 -1.45 1.20 8.51
CA CYS A 577 -1.11 2.28 7.58
C CYS A 577 -1.90 3.56 7.94
N ILE A 578 -1.63 4.65 7.22
CA ILE A 578 -2.39 5.90 7.33
C ILE A 578 -3.04 6.27 5.99
N ASP A 579 -4.22 6.89 6.04
CA ASP A 579 -4.82 7.55 4.86
C ASP A 579 -4.21 8.94 4.62
N PHE A 580 -4.59 9.59 3.52
CA PHE A 580 -4.13 10.94 3.15
C PHE A 580 -4.51 12.04 4.19
N ARG A 581 -5.34 11.74 5.19
CA ARG A 581 -5.66 12.67 6.28
C ARG A 581 -4.91 12.33 7.57
N GLY A 582 -4.07 11.30 7.54
CA GLY A 582 -3.34 10.79 8.70
C GLY A 582 -4.13 9.83 9.59
N ARG A 583 -5.31 9.34 9.16
CA ARG A 583 -6.07 8.36 9.96
C ARG A 583 -5.45 6.98 9.86
N CYS A 584 -5.27 6.33 11.00
CA CYS A 584 -4.68 5.01 11.10
C CYS A 584 -5.68 3.90 10.76
N HIS A 585 -5.27 2.91 9.96
CA HIS A 585 -6.07 1.75 9.54
C HIS A 585 -5.23 0.46 9.57
N PRO A 586 -5.78 -0.70 9.97
CA PRO A 586 -5.12 -1.98 9.78
C PRO A 586 -4.92 -2.29 8.29
N ILE A 587 -3.76 -2.85 7.93
CA ILE A 587 -3.45 -3.21 6.54
C ILE A 587 -4.31 -4.40 6.08
N GLY A 588 -4.53 -5.38 6.96
CA GLY A 588 -5.33 -6.57 6.66
C GLY A 588 -6.82 -6.23 6.51
N ARG A 589 -7.40 -6.43 5.31
CA ARG A 589 -8.80 -6.02 5.00
C ARG A 589 -9.88 -7.00 5.45
N ASN A 590 -9.56 -8.29 5.46
CA ASN A 590 -10.57 -9.35 5.59
C ASN A 590 -10.94 -9.65 7.05
N PHE A 591 -10.03 -9.39 7.99
CA PHE A 591 -10.21 -9.70 9.41
C PHE A 591 -9.41 -8.73 10.27
N ASN A 592 -10.10 -7.78 10.92
CA ASN A 592 -9.51 -6.80 11.82
C ASN A 592 -10.57 -6.18 12.74
N TYR A 593 -10.14 -5.40 13.74
CA TYR A 593 -11.03 -4.78 14.74
C TYR A 593 -11.77 -3.51 14.24
N PHE A 594 -11.50 -3.00 13.03
CA PHE A 594 -12.28 -1.93 12.42
C PHE A 594 -13.61 -2.42 11.83
N LEU A 595 -13.69 -3.72 11.51
CA LEU A 595 -14.87 -4.37 10.93
C LEU A 595 -16.09 -4.34 11.88
N PRO A 596 -17.30 -4.70 11.38
CA PRO A 596 -18.53 -4.67 12.17
C PRO A 596 -18.50 -5.55 13.44
N ASP A 597 -19.47 -5.31 14.34
CA ASP A 597 -19.67 -5.93 15.66
C ASP A 597 -19.21 -7.39 15.79
N VAL A 598 -19.63 -8.25 14.87
CA VAL A 598 -19.30 -9.69 14.87
C VAL A 598 -17.79 -9.94 14.84
N TYR A 599 -17.03 -9.23 14.02
CA TYR A 599 -15.58 -9.39 13.90
C TYR A 599 -14.85 -8.89 15.15
N ARG A 600 -15.33 -7.79 15.75
CA ARG A 600 -14.77 -7.27 17.01
C ARG A 600 -14.99 -8.24 18.15
N SER A 601 -16.14 -8.91 18.20
CA SER A 601 -16.44 -9.91 19.22
C SER A 601 -15.50 -11.13 19.17
N PHE A 602 -14.89 -11.40 18.02
CA PHE A 602 -13.95 -12.49 17.81
C PHE A 602 -12.52 -12.15 18.23
N LEU A 603 -12.24 -10.92 18.66
CA LEU A 603 -10.88 -10.44 18.93
C LEU A 603 -10.68 -10.15 20.40
N ASN A 604 -9.65 -10.76 20.98
CA ASN A 604 -9.17 -10.48 22.32
C ASN A 604 -7.71 -10.06 22.28
N PHE A 605 -7.26 -9.28 23.27
CA PHE A 605 -5.83 -9.07 23.46
C PHE A 605 -5.17 -10.41 23.82
N ALA A 606 -4.04 -10.72 23.20
CA ALA A 606 -3.32 -11.94 23.51
C ALA A 606 -2.74 -11.90 24.93
N GLN A 607 -2.15 -10.75 25.31
CA GLN A 607 -1.77 -10.45 26.69
C GLN A 607 -2.98 -10.01 27.49
N GLY A 608 -3.30 -10.74 28.55
CA GLY A 608 -4.34 -10.36 29.49
C GLY A 608 -3.81 -9.46 30.59
N LYS A 609 -4.71 -8.72 31.26
CA LYS A 609 -4.37 -7.94 32.45
C LYS A 609 -5.33 -8.29 33.58
N LYS A 610 -4.80 -8.34 34.80
CA LYS A 610 -5.61 -8.44 36.02
C LYS A 610 -6.58 -7.26 36.07
N LEU A 611 -7.83 -7.51 36.46
CA LEU A 611 -8.84 -6.45 36.56
C LEU A 611 -8.44 -5.40 37.62
N GLY A 612 -7.83 -5.83 38.72
CA GLY A 612 -7.58 -4.98 39.88
C GLY A 612 -8.87 -4.39 40.45
N LYS A 613 -8.72 -3.35 41.27
CA LYS A 613 -9.82 -2.74 42.05
C LYS A 613 -10.95 -2.19 41.17
N ASP A 614 -10.61 -1.59 40.03
CA ASP A 614 -11.58 -0.88 39.18
C ASP A 614 -11.98 -1.66 37.92
N GLY A 615 -11.27 -2.74 37.56
CA GLY A 615 -11.46 -3.41 36.27
C GLY A 615 -12.85 -4.01 36.11
N LEU A 616 -13.42 -4.56 37.19
CA LEU A 616 -14.78 -5.09 37.17
C LEU A 616 -15.82 -3.98 36.92
N THR A 617 -15.61 -2.80 37.50
CA THR A 617 -16.44 -1.61 37.28
C THR A 617 -16.38 -1.16 35.83
N TRP A 618 -15.19 -1.11 35.24
CA TRP A 618 -15.00 -0.81 33.83
C TRP A 618 -15.63 -1.85 32.90
N LEU A 619 -15.57 -3.13 33.26
CA LEU A 619 -16.20 -4.21 32.50
C LEU A 619 -17.73 -4.10 32.51
N LYS A 620 -18.33 -3.79 33.66
CA LYS A 620 -19.77 -3.48 33.77
C LYS A 620 -20.14 -2.27 32.93
N LEU A 621 -19.40 -1.17 33.05
CA LEU A 621 -19.64 0.05 32.27
C LEU A 621 -19.54 -0.22 30.76
N HIS A 622 -18.55 -1.00 30.34
CA HIS A 622 -18.37 -1.42 28.97
C HIS A 622 -19.56 -2.23 28.45
N LEU A 623 -19.99 -3.26 29.19
CA LEU A 623 -21.18 -4.05 28.86
C LEU A 623 -22.41 -3.15 28.72
N CYS A 624 -22.64 -2.25 29.68
CA CYS A 624 -23.74 -1.28 29.63
C CYS A 624 -23.70 -0.44 28.34
N ASN A 625 -22.52 0.08 27.97
CA ASN A 625 -22.36 0.91 26.77
C ASN A 625 -22.69 0.13 25.48
N LEU A 626 -22.30 -1.15 25.40
CA LEU A 626 -22.59 -2.03 24.27
C LEU A 626 -24.09 -2.33 24.12
N THR A 627 -24.84 -2.38 25.23
CA THR A 627 -26.30 -2.55 25.17
C THR A 627 -26.98 -1.42 24.40
N GLY A 628 -26.38 -0.23 24.42
CA GLY A 628 -26.93 0.98 23.89
C GLY A 628 -28.12 1.54 24.68
N MET A 629 -28.42 0.97 25.85
CA MET A 629 -29.44 1.41 26.78
C MET A 629 -28.85 2.45 27.75
N VAL A 630 -29.69 3.28 28.38
CA VAL A 630 -29.31 4.24 29.43
C VAL A 630 -28.07 5.11 29.11
N LYS A 631 -27.84 5.44 27.82
CA LYS A 631 -26.66 6.18 27.36
C LYS A 631 -26.50 7.58 27.97
N LEU A 632 -27.58 8.18 28.44
CA LEU A 632 -27.56 9.53 29.03
C LEU A 632 -27.50 9.52 30.56
N SER A 633 -27.46 8.32 31.15
CA SER A 633 -27.35 8.16 32.60
C SER A 633 -25.91 8.33 33.07
N SER A 634 -25.76 8.68 34.35
CA SER A 634 -24.48 8.76 35.04
C SER A 634 -23.74 7.42 34.99
N ILE A 635 -22.42 7.43 35.24
CA ILE A 635 -21.62 6.19 35.32
C ILE A 635 -22.19 5.26 36.40
N GLU A 636 -22.59 5.80 37.56
CA GLU A 636 -23.16 5.03 38.67
C GLU A 636 -24.48 4.35 38.28
N ASP A 637 -25.38 5.07 37.60
CA ASP A 637 -26.66 4.52 37.16
C ASP A 637 -26.50 3.44 36.09
N ARG A 638 -25.49 3.57 35.21
CA ARG A 638 -25.14 2.54 34.23
C ARG A 638 -24.65 1.26 34.93
N ILE A 639 -23.87 1.38 36.00
CA ILE A 639 -23.44 0.22 36.78
C ILE A 639 -24.64 -0.44 37.47
N LYS A 640 -25.51 0.35 38.13
CA LYS A 640 -26.75 -0.15 38.74
C LYS A 640 -27.68 -0.84 37.75
N PHE A 641 -27.72 -0.36 36.50
CA PHE A 641 -28.47 -1.01 35.43
C PHE A 641 -27.92 -2.40 35.13
N VAL A 642 -26.60 -2.55 35.04
CA VAL A 642 -25.96 -3.87 34.83
C VAL A 642 -26.24 -4.80 36.01
N ASP A 643 -26.13 -4.32 37.25
CA ASP A 643 -26.41 -5.11 38.45
C ASP A 643 -27.85 -5.64 38.47
N LYS A 644 -28.83 -4.85 37.99
CA LYS A 644 -30.24 -5.29 37.86
C LYS A 644 -30.45 -6.32 36.74
N MET A 645 -29.58 -6.35 35.74
CA MET A 645 -29.70 -7.21 34.56
C MET A 645 -28.88 -8.50 34.67
N MET A 646 -28.30 -8.79 35.84
CA MET A 646 -27.38 -9.92 36.04
C MET A 646 -27.97 -11.29 35.67
N ASP A 647 -29.28 -11.50 35.85
CA ASP A 647 -29.94 -12.76 35.44
C ASP A 647 -29.92 -12.94 33.91
N GLU A 648 -30.22 -11.87 33.16
CA GLU A 648 -30.22 -11.88 31.70
C GLU A 648 -28.79 -11.97 31.13
N ILE A 649 -27.83 -11.35 31.81
CA ILE A 649 -26.41 -11.41 31.49
C ILE A 649 -25.89 -12.85 31.69
N THR A 650 -26.23 -13.47 32.83
CA THR A 650 -25.83 -14.84 33.15
C THR A 650 -26.46 -15.85 32.20
N ASP A 651 -27.75 -15.72 31.89
CA ASP A 651 -28.41 -16.55 30.87
C ASP A 651 -27.77 -16.37 29.50
N SER A 652 -27.47 -15.13 29.09
CA SER A 652 -26.82 -14.86 27.81
C SER A 652 -25.43 -15.48 27.72
N ALA A 653 -24.65 -15.44 28.80
CA ALA A 653 -23.31 -16.01 28.86
C ALA A 653 -23.31 -17.54 28.79
N LYS A 654 -24.17 -18.20 29.59
CA LYS A 654 -24.21 -19.66 29.76
C LYS A 654 -25.05 -20.37 28.70
N ASN A 655 -26.16 -19.78 28.25
CA ASN A 655 -27.11 -20.37 27.31
C ASN A 655 -27.37 -19.47 26.07
N PRO A 656 -26.32 -19.04 25.33
CA PRO A 656 -26.43 -17.98 24.32
C PRO A 656 -27.40 -18.28 23.17
N LEU A 657 -27.57 -19.55 22.80
CA LEU A 657 -28.41 -19.99 21.67
C LEU A 657 -29.79 -20.49 22.08
N HIS A 658 -29.94 -20.97 23.31
CA HIS A 658 -31.14 -21.68 23.79
C HIS A 658 -31.86 -21.00 24.96
N GLY A 659 -31.24 -20.03 25.63
CA GLY A 659 -31.84 -19.22 26.68
C GLY A 659 -32.77 -18.11 26.17
N LYS A 660 -32.89 -17.04 26.94
CA LYS A 660 -33.72 -15.85 26.67
C LYS A 660 -33.17 -14.98 25.55
N LYS A 661 -31.87 -15.12 25.22
CA LYS A 661 -31.18 -14.42 24.12
C LYS A 661 -31.26 -12.89 24.24
N TRP A 662 -31.23 -12.36 25.46
CA TRP A 662 -31.29 -10.93 25.74
C TRP A 662 -30.23 -10.13 24.96
N TRP A 663 -29.02 -10.66 24.87
CA TRP A 663 -27.90 -10.08 24.12
C TRP A 663 -28.26 -9.72 22.66
N LYS A 664 -29.18 -10.43 22.00
CA LYS A 664 -29.59 -10.13 20.61
C LYS A 664 -30.37 -8.83 20.46
N ARG A 665 -30.94 -8.32 21.55
CA ARG A 665 -31.74 -7.08 21.57
C ARG A 665 -30.89 -5.84 21.84
N CYS A 666 -29.59 -6.01 22.07
CA CYS A 666 -28.65 -4.95 22.39
C CYS A 666 -28.12 -4.25 21.13
N GLY A 667 -27.59 -3.03 21.29
CA GLY A 667 -27.08 -2.22 20.19
C GLY A 667 -25.85 -2.79 19.48
N GLN A 668 -24.97 -3.49 20.21
CA GLN A 668 -23.82 -4.24 19.68
C GLN A 668 -23.91 -5.69 20.18
N PRO A 669 -24.76 -6.54 19.57
CA PRO A 669 -25.18 -7.80 20.17
C PRO A 669 -24.02 -8.79 20.39
N TRP A 670 -23.12 -8.96 19.42
CA TRP A 670 -22.04 -9.94 19.54
C TRP A 670 -20.97 -9.51 20.55
N GLN A 671 -20.57 -8.24 20.54
CA GLN A 671 -19.71 -7.69 21.59
C GLN A 671 -20.38 -7.75 22.97
N THR A 672 -21.70 -7.52 23.05
CA THR A 672 -22.44 -7.65 24.32
C THR A 672 -22.37 -9.08 24.83
N LEU A 673 -22.56 -10.09 23.97
CA LEU A 673 -22.42 -11.48 24.35
C LEU A 673 -21.00 -11.82 24.83
N ALA A 674 -19.97 -11.34 24.14
CA ALA A 674 -18.58 -11.49 24.58
C ALA A 674 -18.34 -10.87 25.97
N ALA A 675 -18.85 -9.66 26.20
CA ALA A 675 -18.77 -8.98 27.49
C ALA A 675 -19.57 -9.68 28.60
N CYS A 676 -20.75 -10.26 28.30
CA CYS A 676 -21.50 -11.07 29.26
C CYS A 676 -20.67 -12.29 29.71
N LYS A 677 -20.04 -12.99 28.76
CA LYS A 677 -19.18 -14.15 29.07
C LYS A 677 -17.98 -13.75 29.93
N GLU A 678 -17.30 -12.66 29.59
CA GLU A 678 -16.16 -12.17 30.36
C GLU A 678 -16.56 -11.73 31.78
N LEU A 679 -17.69 -11.02 31.93
CA LEU A 679 -18.17 -10.55 33.24
C LEU A 679 -18.57 -11.71 34.15
N VAL A 680 -19.29 -12.70 33.62
CA VAL A 680 -19.69 -13.89 34.40
C VAL A 680 -18.45 -14.68 34.81
N ALA A 681 -17.48 -14.90 33.91
CA ALA A 681 -16.23 -15.58 34.24
C ALA A 681 -15.43 -14.83 35.33
N ALA A 682 -15.37 -13.51 35.26
CA ALA A 682 -14.70 -12.70 36.28
C ALA A 682 -15.39 -12.80 37.66
N LEU A 683 -16.72 -12.76 37.69
CA LEU A 683 -17.50 -12.87 38.94
C LEU A 683 -17.48 -14.27 39.55
N GLU A 684 -17.34 -15.31 38.74
CA GLU A 684 -17.23 -16.70 39.19
C GLU A 684 -15.80 -17.11 39.59
N SER A 685 -14.81 -16.26 39.33
CA SER A 685 -13.43 -16.48 39.78
C SER A 685 -13.30 -16.34 41.30
N GLU A 686 -12.29 -16.97 41.89
CA GLU A 686 -12.04 -16.89 43.35
C GLU A 686 -11.87 -15.45 43.84
N CYS A 687 -11.24 -14.60 43.03
CA CYS A 687 -11.06 -13.18 43.30
C CYS A 687 -11.20 -12.38 41.99
N PRO A 688 -12.29 -11.64 41.79
CA PRO A 688 -12.49 -10.85 40.57
C PRO A 688 -11.38 -9.83 40.28
N GLU A 689 -10.72 -9.28 41.30
CA GLU A 689 -9.59 -8.35 41.11
C GLU A 689 -8.36 -9.04 40.50
N GLU A 690 -8.17 -10.32 40.79
CA GLU A 690 -7.05 -11.13 40.28
C GLU A 690 -7.38 -11.81 38.95
N TYR A 691 -8.65 -11.78 38.51
CA TYR A 691 -9.07 -12.31 37.21
C TYR A 691 -8.32 -11.61 36.07
N VAL A 692 -7.69 -12.41 35.21
CA VAL A 692 -6.94 -11.93 34.04
C VAL A 692 -7.89 -11.80 32.85
N SER A 693 -8.32 -10.57 32.57
CA SER A 693 -9.20 -10.27 31.44
C SER A 693 -8.40 -10.02 30.16
N HIS A 694 -8.95 -10.49 29.04
CA HIS A 694 -8.41 -10.28 27.70
C HIS A 694 -9.32 -9.40 26.82
N LEU A 695 -10.50 -9.04 27.31
CA LEU A 695 -11.51 -8.33 26.55
C LEU A 695 -11.11 -6.85 26.35
N PRO A 696 -11.09 -6.34 25.11
CA PRO A 696 -10.88 -4.92 24.85
C PRO A 696 -12.03 -4.07 25.39
N ILE A 697 -11.73 -3.05 26.19
CA ILE A 697 -12.71 -2.06 26.67
C ILE A 697 -12.62 -0.79 25.82
N TYR A 698 -13.71 -0.44 25.13
CA TYR A 698 -13.78 0.75 24.28
C TYR A 698 -14.22 2.00 25.05
N GLN A 699 -13.52 3.11 24.80
CA GLN A 699 -13.96 4.47 25.10
C GLN A 699 -13.93 5.29 23.82
N ASP A 700 -14.96 6.10 23.60
CA ASP A 700 -15.09 6.94 22.40
C ASP A 700 -15.66 8.30 22.76
N GLY A 701 -15.26 9.33 22.02
CA GLY A 701 -15.76 10.69 22.20
C GLY A 701 -17.07 10.89 21.44
N SER A 702 -18.01 11.61 22.05
CA SER A 702 -19.25 11.99 21.38
C SER A 702 -18.96 13.04 20.30
N CYS A 703 -18.83 12.59 19.05
CA CYS A 703 -18.53 13.43 17.87
C CYS A 703 -17.18 14.19 18.00
N ASN A 704 -16.06 13.44 17.93
CA ASN A 704 -14.69 14.00 18.06
C ASN A 704 -14.44 15.22 17.15
N ALA A 705 -15.03 15.26 15.95
CA ALA A 705 -14.89 16.40 15.04
C ALA A 705 -15.41 17.71 15.67
N LEU A 706 -16.60 17.68 16.29
CA LEU A 706 -17.16 18.85 16.96
C LEU A 706 -16.48 19.16 18.29
N GLN A 707 -15.92 18.16 18.97
CA GLN A 707 -14.99 18.41 20.08
C GLN A 707 -13.79 19.24 19.61
N HIS A 708 -13.15 18.86 18.50
CA HIS A 708 -12.05 19.64 17.94
C HIS A 708 -12.50 21.05 17.52
N TYR A 709 -13.65 21.22 16.88
CA TYR A 709 -14.17 22.56 16.54
C TYR A 709 -14.44 23.42 17.78
N ALA A 710 -15.08 22.86 18.80
CA ALA A 710 -15.35 23.57 20.05
C ALA A 710 -14.05 24.01 20.74
N ALA A 711 -13.02 23.16 20.74
CA ALA A 711 -11.70 23.48 21.28
C ALA A 711 -10.98 24.57 20.46
N LEU A 712 -10.97 24.46 19.12
CA LEU A 712 -10.34 25.44 18.21
C LEU A 712 -10.99 26.82 18.33
N MET A 713 -12.32 26.86 18.42
CA MET A 713 -13.09 28.09 18.56
C MET A 713 -13.12 28.61 20.01
N LYS A 714 -12.65 27.81 20.97
CA LYS A 714 -12.80 28.05 22.43
C LYS A 714 -14.26 28.36 22.81
N ASN A 715 -15.22 27.70 22.14
CA ASN A 715 -16.63 27.94 22.36
C ASN A 715 -17.14 27.08 23.53
N LYS A 716 -17.42 27.74 24.66
CA LYS A 716 -17.86 27.10 25.91
C LYS A 716 -19.21 26.37 25.77
N GLU A 717 -20.15 26.92 25.00
CA GLU A 717 -21.46 26.32 24.81
C GLU A 717 -21.34 25.05 23.97
N ALA A 718 -20.63 25.13 22.84
CA ALA A 718 -20.34 23.97 22.00
C ALA A 718 -19.57 22.88 22.78
N ALA A 719 -18.58 23.28 23.58
CA ALA A 719 -17.79 22.40 24.44
C ALA A 719 -18.65 21.64 25.45
N ALA A 720 -19.72 22.25 25.98
CA ALA A 720 -20.67 21.55 26.85
C ALA A 720 -21.43 20.45 26.11
N TYR A 721 -21.97 20.73 24.92
CA TYR A 721 -22.77 19.75 24.16
C TYR A 721 -21.99 18.51 23.71
N VAL A 722 -20.67 18.62 23.58
CA VAL A 722 -19.77 17.54 23.14
C VAL A 722 -18.92 16.96 24.28
N ASN A 723 -19.28 17.26 25.54
CA ASN A 723 -18.64 16.72 26.74
C ASN A 723 -17.15 17.11 26.93
N LEU A 724 -16.73 18.26 26.41
CA LEU A 724 -15.42 18.84 26.76
C LEU A 724 -15.48 19.59 28.10
N SER A 725 -16.63 20.18 28.44
CA SER A 725 -16.88 20.74 29.76
C SER A 725 -17.31 19.62 30.72
N PRO A 726 -16.77 19.56 31.95
CA PRO A 726 -17.20 18.57 32.95
C PRO A 726 -18.70 18.64 33.25
N SER A 727 -19.33 17.49 33.44
CA SER A 727 -20.75 17.35 33.79
C SER A 727 -20.99 16.01 34.51
N ASP A 728 -21.97 15.97 35.40
CA ASP A 728 -22.36 14.75 36.14
C ASP A 728 -23.04 13.71 35.23
N THR A 729 -23.65 14.16 34.14
CA THR A 729 -24.28 13.31 33.12
C THR A 729 -23.78 13.64 31.72
N PRO A 730 -23.68 12.63 30.83
CA PRO A 730 -23.31 12.84 29.44
C PRO A 730 -24.33 13.73 28.72
N GLN A 731 -23.81 14.74 28.02
CA GLN A 731 -24.58 15.61 27.14
C GLN A 731 -24.77 14.97 25.76
N ASP A 732 -25.95 15.20 25.18
CA ASP A 732 -26.37 14.60 23.91
C ASP A 732 -26.70 15.67 22.87
N LEU A 733 -25.68 16.03 22.11
CA LEU A 733 -25.80 16.93 20.97
C LEU A 733 -26.89 16.48 19.98
N TYR A 734 -27.04 15.17 19.75
CA TYR A 734 -27.97 14.67 18.72
C TYR A 734 -29.42 14.86 19.13
N SER A 735 -29.74 14.64 20.41
CA SER A 735 -31.08 14.91 20.95
C SER A 735 -31.42 16.40 20.86
N ARG A 736 -30.45 17.27 21.16
CA ARG A 736 -30.63 18.73 21.04
C ARG A 736 -30.88 19.18 19.59
N ILE A 737 -30.14 18.61 18.63
CA ILE A 737 -30.37 18.89 17.20
C ILE A 737 -31.75 18.41 16.77
N ALA A 738 -32.17 17.22 17.23
CA ALA A 738 -33.50 16.69 16.94
C ALA A 738 -34.63 17.57 17.51
N GLU A 739 -34.47 18.12 18.71
CA GLU A 739 -35.39 19.11 19.30
C GLU A 739 -35.48 20.38 18.43
N LEU A 740 -34.32 20.96 18.08
CA LEU A 740 -34.26 22.17 17.25
C LEU A 740 -34.92 21.95 15.89
N MET A 741 -34.65 20.81 15.24
CA MET A 741 -35.24 20.46 13.96
C MET A 741 -36.74 20.23 14.07
N ASN A 742 -37.22 19.66 15.18
CA ASN A 742 -38.64 19.53 15.47
C ASN A 742 -39.33 20.90 15.58
N ASP A 743 -38.69 21.88 16.22
CA ASP A 743 -39.26 23.22 16.34
C ASP A 743 -39.28 23.98 15.00
N ILE A 744 -38.23 23.84 14.19
CA ILE A 744 -38.20 24.35 12.81
C ILE A 744 -39.33 23.71 11.99
N ARG A 745 -39.51 22.39 12.11
CA ARG A 745 -40.60 21.66 11.45
C ARG A 745 -41.96 22.18 11.87
N LYS A 746 -42.23 22.33 13.18
CA LYS A 746 -43.51 22.86 13.70
C LYS A 746 -43.84 24.24 13.10
N LYS A 747 -42.85 25.14 13.04
CA LYS A 747 -43.00 26.45 12.38
C LYS A 747 -43.27 26.33 10.88
N GLY A 748 -42.66 25.36 10.20
CA GLY A 748 -42.93 25.05 8.78
C GLY A 748 -44.33 24.48 8.52
N CYS A 749 -44.84 23.60 9.40
CA CYS A 749 -46.21 23.09 9.34
C CYS A 749 -47.24 24.21 9.51
N GLN A 750 -47.00 25.14 10.44
CA GLN A 750 -47.86 26.32 10.63
C GLN A 750 -47.90 27.22 9.39
N ARG A 751 -46.80 27.28 8.63
CA ARG A 751 -46.70 28.01 7.35
C ARG A 751 -47.22 27.21 6.13
N ARG A 752 -47.80 26.02 6.32
CA ARG A 752 -48.28 25.11 5.26
C ARG A 752 -47.26 24.81 4.16
N SER A 753 -45.96 24.75 4.49
CA SER A 753 -44.95 24.35 3.50
C SER A 753 -45.08 22.86 3.16
N ARG A 754 -44.95 22.52 1.87
CA ARG A 754 -45.10 21.15 1.36
C ARG A 754 -44.14 20.15 2.04
N SER A 755 -42.94 20.62 2.37
CA SER A 755 -41.91 19.85 3.09
C SER A 755 -42.18 19.70 4.59
N GLY A 756 -42.82 20.68 5.24
CA GLY A 756 -43.17 20.58 6.67
C GLY A 756 -44.26 19.54 6.93
N LEU A 757 -45.19 19.36 5.98
CA LEU A 757 -46.30 18.42 6.06
C LEU A 757 -45.89 16.96 5.76
N SER A 758 -44.79 16.72 5.03
CA SER A 758 -44.38 15.37 4.59
C SER A 758 -43.39 14.65 5.52
N ILE A 759 -42.74 15.35 6.47
CA ILE A 759 -41.68 14.79 7.35
C ILE A 759 -42.25 14.23 8.67
N GLY A 760 -43.57 14.10 8.80
CA GLY A 760 -44.23 13.59 10.01
C GLY A 760 -43.79 12.16 10.36
N GLY A 761 -42.99 12.01 11.44
CA GLY A 761 -42.54 10.72 11.98
C GLY A 761 -41.07 10.35 11.74
N LEU A 762 -40.33 11.12 10.92
CA LEU A 762 -38.93 10.84 10.53
C LEU A 762 -37.86 11.56 11.36
N VAL A 763 -38.26 12.44 12.28
CA VAL A 763 -37.36 13.21 13.16
C VAL A 763 -36.95 12.34 14.36
N ARG A 764 -36.06 11.38 14.12
CA ARG A 764 -35.48 10.51 15.16
C ARG A 764 -33.99 10.81 15.30
N GLN A 765 -33.46 10.65 16.51
CA GLN A 765 -32.03 10.86 16.82
C GLN A 765 -31.10 10.08 15.88
N GLU A 766 -31.47 8.84 15.54
CA GLU A 766 -30.73 7.95 14.63
C GLU A 766 -30.54 8.54 13.24
N THR A 767 -31.57 9.21 12.71
CA THR A 767 -31.56 9.88 11.39
C THR A 767 -30.54 11.02 11.36
N TYR A 768 -30.44 11.79 12.44
CA TYR A 768 -29.53 12.93 12.50
C TYR A 768 -28.11 12.53 12.84
N LYS A 769 -27.89 11.45 13.61
CA LYS A 769 -26.54 10.97 13.92
C LYS A 769 -25.71 10.61 12.68
N ALA A 770 -26.35 10.12 11.62
CA ALA A 770 -25.67 9.85 10.34
C ALA A 770 -25.46 11.11 9.49
N SER A 771 -26.24 12.17 9.74
CA SER A 771 -26.24 13.41 8.96
C SER A 771 -25.32 14.49 9.55
N VAL A 772 -25.13 14.47 10.87
CA VAL A 772 -24.22 15.31 11.68
C VAL A 772 -22.87 14.64 11.78
#